data_AF-A0A518ATD4-F1
#
_entry.id   AF-A0A518ATD4-F1
#
_cell.length_a   1.000
_cell.length_b   1.000
_cell.length_c   1.000
_cell.angle_alpha   90.00
_cell.angle_beta   90.00
_cell.angle_gamma   90.00
#
_symmetry.space_group_name_H-M   'P 1'
#
loop_
_entity.id
_entity.type
_entity.pdbx_description
1 polymer ?
#
loop_
_entity_poly.entity_id
_entity_poly.type
_entity_poly.pdbx_seq_one_letter_code
_entity_poly.pdbx_strand_id
1 'polypeptide(L)'
;MSAADRIEKLRHEIREHDRRYYVDATPSISDREYDRLLDELKSLEAEHPELLTNDSPTQRVAGTPIDGFETVAHARPMYSIDNSYAADELHKWADRLPPEVDRFLIDPKIDGVAISLRYEEGHLVLAATRGDGQQGDDVTQNARTIRSIPLSLDVSSTPPPAVLEVRGEVYCPWQVFQKWNEELEEEGQQQLANPRNATAGLLKRHDTTIVAKRRLEFCVHGRGELDGVTATSVTEFYEQVAEWGLPTNPYARTASSIDEVLEVIDAFDTTRHTLPYAVDGMVVKVDQFDLQDELGFTSRFPRWCIAYKYAAEQATTKLLEIQWQVGKTGKLTPRAKLEPVFVAGTTVQHATLHNMGEVLGKDVHIGDTVILEKAGEIIPQVVEVVKSERPKTAEPAVAPECCPECGGSISIEYDKRRVHDIESWEARVERERKRAEKNSEEPADIPKPDPLSGLDESARYCMNPECPAQFRERLAHFAGRGQMDIDGMGIKVIEQLMEADLVKTIGDVFRLHERRDDVLALERMGTRKAENLFAAIDASKQRGLARTLASLGIRHVGSTASRILAEHYRTIDGLLEASEEEIATFKIGENESGIGPEIARSIHTFLHSSTGAAVIAELREVGVSLEMPEAETSGSAGTSLAGKSLVVTGTLTKYSRKEIEELIVQHGGKASSSVSKSTSYLVAGENAGSKLDKANSLGVPVLSEADFEKLITE
;
A
#
# COMPACT_ATOMS: atom_id res chain seq x y z
N MET A 1 -44.91 23.61 -17.07
CA MET A 1 -43.53 23.59 -16.54
C MET A 1 -42.63 24.05 -17.66
N SER A 2 -41.67 24.93 -17.38
CA SER A 2 -40.62 25.25 -18.34
C SER A 2 -39.69 24.04 -18.54
N ALA A 3 -38.88 24.05 -19.61
CA ALA A 3 -37.86 23.01 -19.82
C ALA A 3 -36.87 22.97 -18.64
N ALA A 4 -36.48 24.14 -18.10
CA ALA A 4 -35.65 24.24 -16.91
C ALA A 4 -36.29 23.58 -15.67
N ASP A 5 -37.59 23.84 -15.40
CA ASP A 5 -38.28 23.20 -14.27
C ASP A 5 -38.37 21.67 -14.43
N ARG A 6 -38.51 21.17 -15.67
CA ARG A 6 -38.58 19.74 -15.94
C ARG A 6 -37.21 19.07 -15.80
N ILE A 7 -36.16 19.69 -16.32
CA ILE A 7 -34.77 19.22 -16.17
C ILE A 7 -34.42 19.12 -14.69
N GLU A 8 -34.67 20.18 -13.90
CA GLU A 8 -34.34 20.16 -12.47
C GLU A 8 -35.16 19.12 -11.71
N LYS A 9 -36.45 18.98 -12.04
CA LYS A 9 -37.30 17.92 -11.47
C LYS A 9 -36.78 16.52 -11.79
N LEU A 10 -36.36 16.27 -13.04
CA LEU A 10 -35.79 14.97 -13.45
C LEU A 10 -34.46 14.70 -12.75
N ARG A 11 -33.58 15.70 -12.64
CA ARG A 11 -32.32 15.58 -11.88
C ARG A 11 -32.58 15.20 -10.44
N HIS A 12 -33.52 15.88 -9.79
CA HIS A 12 -33.92 15.57 -8.41
C HIS A 12 -34.53 14.17 -8.30
N GLU A 13 -35.50 13.79 -9.15
CA GLU A 13 -36.12 12.45 -9.16
C GLU A 13 -35.07 11.34 -9.34
N ILE A 14 -34.12 11.50 -10.27
CA ILE A 14 -33.06 10.51 -10.51
C ILE A 14 -32.13 10.38 -9.30
N ARG A 15 -31.68 11.51 -8.72
CA ARG A 15 -30.84 11.53 -7.50
C ARG A 15 -31.54 10.87 -6.32
N GLU A 16 -32.84 11.14 -6.16
CA GLU A 16 -33.70 10.52 -5.15
C GLU A 16 -33.85 9.00 -5.34
N HIS A 17 -33.91 8.53 -6.59
CA HIS A 17 -33.94 7.10 -6.88
C HIS A 17 -32.57 6.43 -6.64
N ASP A 18 -31.47 7.10 -7.00
CA ASP A 18 -30.12 6.65 -6.68
C ASP A 18 -29.92 6.53 -5.15
N ARG A 19 -30.35 7.55 -4.38
CA ARG A 19 -30.31 7.53 -2.91
C ARG A 19 -31.06 6.34 -2.33
N ARG A 20 -32.32 6.12 -2.75
CA ARG A 20 -33.12 4.99 -2.26
C ARG A 20 -32.48 3.63 -2.59
N TYR A 21 -31.85 3.53 -3.75
CA TYR A 21 -31.21 2.30 -4.19
C TYR A 21 -29.91 2.03 -3.40
N TYR A 22 -28.98 2.98 -3.36
CA TYR A 22 -27.62 2.77 -2.85
C TYR A 22 -27.44 3.12 -1.37
N VAL A 23 -28.22 4.05 -0.83
CA VAL A 23 -28.10 4.52 0.56
C VAL A 23 -29.17 3.84 1.42
N ASP A 24 -30.44 3.97 1.04
CA ASP A 24 -31.55 3.49 1.87
C ASP A 24 -31.85 1.99 1.67
N ALA A 25 -31.23 1.35 0.67
CA ALA A 25 -31.47 -0.04 0.27
C ALA A 25 -32.96 -0.39 0.07
N THR A 26 -33.77 0.56 -0.40
CA THR A 26 -35.23 0.45 -0.60
C THR A 26 -35.66 1.02 -1.97
N PRO A 27 -35.27 0.36 -3.09
CA PRO A 27 -35.56 0.86 -4.43
C PRO A 27 -37.07 0.98 -4.67
N SER A 28 -37.50 2.13 -5.22
CA SER A 28 -38.93 2.46 -5.42
C SER A 28 -39.44 2.28 -6.85
N ILE A 29 -38.52 2.12 -7.82
CA ILE A 29 -38.84 1.96 -9.24
C ILE A 29 -37.98 0.86 -9.88
N SER A 30 -38.42 0.34 -11.02
CA SER A 30 -37.65 -0.66 -11.80
C SER A 30 -36.54 -0.02 -12.64
N ASP A 31 -35.50 -0.78 -12.99
CA ASP A 31 -34.42 -0.35 -13.90
C ASP A 31 -34.97 0.29 -15.20
N ARG A 32 -36.05 -0.29 -15.76
CA ARG A 32 -36.68 0.21 -16.98
C ARG A 32 -37.34 1.59 -16.79
N GLU A 33 -37.88 1.86 -15.61
CA GLU A 33 -38.47 3.16 -15.30
C GLU A 33 -37.38 4.20 -15.06
N TYR A 34 -36.30 3.82 -14.38
CA TYR A 34 -35.13 4.68 -14.20
C TYR A 34 -34.51 5.08 -15.55
N ASP A 35 -34.30 4.11 -16.45
CA ASP A 35 -33.74 4.37 -17.78
C ASP A 35 -34.61 5.35 -18.59
N ARG A 36 -35.94 5.29 -18.46
CA ARG A 36 -36.85 6.27 -19.09
C ARG A 36 -36.67 7.69 -18.57
N LEU A 37 -36.51 7.86 -17.25
CA LEU A 37 -36.25 9.17 -16.65
C LEU A 37 -34.93 9.74 -17.15
N LEU A 38 -33.90 8.89 -17.20
CA LEU A 38 -32.56 9.29 -17.67
C LEU A 38 -32.56 9.65 -19.16
N ASP A 39 -33.27 8.90 -20.00
CA ASP A 39 -33.38 9.17 -21.44
C ASP A 39 -34.21 10.43 -21.72
N GLU A 40 -35.25 10.71 -20.92
CA GLU A 40 -35.98 11.97 -20.98
C GLU A 40 -35.07 13.15 -20.62
N LEU A 41 -34.29 13.04 -19.54
CA LEU A 41 -33.33 14.07 -19.13
C LEU A 41 -32.28 14.33 -20.21
N LYS A 42 -31.69 13.27 -20.79
CA LYS A 42 -30.73 13.39 -21.90
C LYS A 42 -31.32 14.11 -23.09
N SER A 43 -32.56 13.80 -23.46
CA SER A 43 -33.23 14.42 -24.61
C SER A 43 -33.45 15.92 -24.36
N LEU A 44 -33.92 16.29 -23.17
CA LEU A 44 -34.15 17.68 -22.79
C LEU A 44 -32.85 18.49 -22.70
N GLU A 45 -31.77 17.91 -22.18
CA GLU A 45 -30.46 18.59 -22.12
C GLU A 45 -29.80 18.72 -23.50
N ALA A 46 -30.07 17.80 -24.43
CA ALA A 46 -29.63 17.93 -25.82
C ALA A 46 -30.41 19.02 -26.57
N GLU A 47 -31.71 19.20 -26.27
CA GLU A 47 -32.54 20.27 -26.82
C GLU A 47 -32.21 21.65 -26.19
N HIS A 48 -31.71 21.67 -24.96
CA HIS A 48 -31.34 22.86 -24.20
C HIS A 48 -29.91 22.82 -23.66
N PRO A 49 -28.87 22.91 -24.52
CA PRO A 49 -27.47 22.84 -24.08
C PRO A 49 -27.06 23.90 -23.06
N GLU A 50 -27.75 25.05 -23.04
CA GLU A 50 -27.54 26.14 -22.08
C GLU A 50 -27.93 25.78 -20.63
N LEU A 51 -28.72 24.73 -20.45
CA LEU A 51 -29.16 24.24 -19.13
C LEU A 51 -28.34 23.04 -18.64
N LEU A 52 -27.38 22.56 -19.44
CA LEU A 52 -26.53 21.44 -19.08
C LEU A 52 -25.53 21.84 -18.00
N THR A 53 -25.43 21.05 -16.93
CA THR A 53 -24.51 21.28 -15.81
C THR A 53 -23.61 20.07 -15.59
N ASN A 54 -22.38 20.31 -15.10
CA ASN A 54 -21.36 19.26 -14.90
C ASN A 54 -21.74 18.21 -13.83
N ASP A 55 -22.75 18.50 -13.01
CA ASP A 55 -23.29 17.64 -11.97
C ASP A 55 -24.58 16.91 -12.39
N SER A 56 -25.02 17.08 -13.64
CA SER A 56 -26.19 16.38 -14.15
C SER A 56 -25.93 14.86 -14.19
N PRO A 57 -26.91 14.01 -13.83
CA PRO A 57 -26.81 12.55 -13.93
C PRO A 57 -26.41 12.04 -15.32
N THR A 58 -26.60 12.83 -16.38
CA THR A 58 -26.22 12.48 -17.76
C THR A 58 -24.73 12.65 -18.04
N GLN A 59 -24.01 13.45 -17.23
CA GLN A 59 -22.60 13.79 -17.41
C GLN A 59 -21.63 12.79 -16.75
N ARG A 60 -22.13 11.60 -16.36
CA ARG A 60 -21.33 10.58 -15.68
C ARG A 60 -20.29 9.89 -16.56
N VAL A 61 -20.47 9.87 -17.88
CA VAL A 61 -19.59 9.18 -18.82
C VAL A 61 -18.97 10.20 -19.78
N ALA A 62 -17.64 10.30 -19.76
CA ALA A 62 -16.91 11.13 -20.71
C ALA A 62 -16.87 10.42 -22.08
N GLY A 63 -17.29 11.11 -23.15
CA GLY A 63 -17.32 10.56 -24.51
C GLY A 63 -15.96 10.31 -25.15
N THR A 64 -14.88 10.84 -24.55
CA THR A 64 -13.50 10.67 -25.02
C THR A 64 -12.70 9.84 -24.01
N PRO A 65 -11.94 8.82 -24.44
CA PRO A 65 -11.02 8.09 -23.55
C PRO A 65 -10.00 9.03 -22.90
N ILE A 66 -9.65 8.73 -21.66
CA ILE A 66 -8.63 9.46 -20.88
C ILE A 66 -7.24 9.15 -21.48
N ASP A 67 -6.41 10.16 -21.69
CA ASP A 67 -5.07 9.98 -22.28
C ASP A 67 -4.05 9.37 -21.28
N GLY A 68 -4.28 9.56 -19.97
CA GLY A 68 -3.51 8.98 -18.88
C GLY A 68 -4.01 9.48 -17.52
N PHE A 69 -3.50 8.92 -16.43
CA PHE A 69 -3.85 9.37 -15.08
C PHE A 69 -2.74 10.25 -14.51
N GLU A 70 -3.11 11.42 -14.01
CA GLU A 70 -2.19 12.30 -13.30
C GLU A 70 -2.00 11.82 -11.86
N THR A 71 -0.81 12.02 -11.30
CA THR A 71 -0.56 11.74 -9.88
C THR A 71 -0.86 12.99 -9.06
N VAL A 72 -1.73 12.84 -8.06
CA VAL A 72 -2.15 13.90 -7.15
C VAL A 72 -1.76 13.56 -5.71
N ALA A 73 -1.34 14.58 -4.96
CA ALA A 73 -1.06 14.44 -3.54
C ALA A 73 -2.36 14.43 -2.73
N HIS A 74 -2.43 13.56 -1.71
CA HIS A 74 -3.56 13.55 -0.80
C HIS A 74 -3.42 14.69 0.22
N ALA A 75 -4.50 15.42 0.50
CA ALA A 75 -4.50 16.49 1.51
C ALA A 75 -4.14 15.96 2.90
N ARG A 76 -4.58 14.73 3.21
CA ARG A 76 -4.11 13.94 4.35
C ARG A 76 -3.58 12.59 3.87
N PRO A 77 -2.54 12.01 4.46
CA PRO A 77 -2.04 10.69 4.04
C PRO A 77 -3.10 9.58 4.24
N MET A 78 -3.14 8.61 3.32
CA MET A 78 -3.95 7.40 3.38
C MET A 78 -3.12 6.22 3.90
N TYR A 79 -3.35 5.83 5.15
CA TYR A 79 -2.61 4.76 5.81
C TYR A 79 -3.18 3.37 5.49
N SER A 80 -2.36 2.33 5.69
CA SER A 80 -2.87 0.96 5.79
C SER A 80 -3.38 0.70 7.20
N ILE A 81 -4.09 -0.41 7.40
CA ILE A 81 -4.58 -0.84 8.72
C ILE A 81 -3.75 -2.04 9.17
N ASP A 82 -3.44 -2.09 10.47
CA ASP A 82 -2.75 -3.24 11.08
C ASP A 82 -3.71 -4.42 11.22
N ASN A 83 -3.21 -5.66 11.19
CA ASN A 83 -4.06 -6.85 11.18
C ASN A 83 -3.98 -7.62 12.50
N SER A 84 -5.12 -8.19 12.89
CA SER A 84 -5.28 -9.18 13.96
C SER A 84 -5.98 -10.41 13.39
N TYR A 85 -5.61 -11.59 13.88
CA TYR A 85 -6.20 -12.87 13.50
C TYR A 85 -6.82 -13.62 14.68
N ALA A 86 -6.71 -13.05 15.88
CA ALA A 86 -7.14 -13.72 17.11
C ALA A 86 -7.65 -12.72 18.14
N ALA A 87 -8.54 -13.20 19.01
CA ALA A 87 -9.12 -12.39 20.08
C ALA A 87 -8.06 -11.80 21.02
N ASP A 88 -7.01 -12.57 21.35
CA ASP A 88 -5.94 -12.11 22.25
C ASP A 88 -5.12 -10.95 21.64
N GLU A 89 -4.91 -10.95 20.32
CA GLU A 89 -4.29 -9.83 19.60
C GLU A 89 -5.15 -8.56 19.65
N LEU A 90 -6.48 -8.71 19.54
CA LEU A 90 -7.42 -7.60 19.68
C LEU A 90 -7.42 -7.02 21.11
N HIS A 91 -7.42 -7.88 22.13
CA HIS A 91 -7.27 -7.43 23.53
C HIS A 91 -5.93 -6.71 23.75
N LYS A 92 -4.80 -7.24 23.26
CA LYS A 92 -3.49 -6.57 23.37
C LYS A 92 -3.45 -5.22 22.66
N TRP A 93 -4.21 -5.04 21.58
CA TRP A 93 -4.39 -3.73 20.96
C TRP A 93 -5.18 -2.79 21.86
N ALA A 94 -6.29 -3.25 22.42
CA ALA A 94 -7.11 -2.46 23.34
C ALA A 94 -6.38 -2.06 24.63
N ASP A 95 -5.52 -2.92 25.18
CA ASP A 95 -4.68 -2.62 26.37
C ASP A 95 -3.76 -1.41 26.17
N ARG A 96 -3.49 -1.02 24.91
CA ARG A 96 -2.67 0.13 24.55
C ARG A 96 -3.48 1.41 24.35
N LEU A 97 -4.81 1.32 24.38
CA LEU A 97 -5.71 2.46 24.25
C LEU A 97 -5.84 3.19 25.58
N PRO A 98 -6.06 4.52 25.55
CA PRO A 98 -6.28 5.30 26.76
C PRO A 98 -7.63 4.92 27.40
N PRO A 99 -7.76 5.00 28.74
CA PRO A 99 -8.96 4.59 29.46
C PRO A 99 -10.21 5.42 29.11
N GLU A 100 -10.04 6.57 28.46
CA GLU A 100 -11.10 7.43 27.93
C GLU A 100 -11.83 6.80 26.74
N VAL A 101 -11.26 5.80 26.06
CA VAL A 101 -11.94 5.07 24.98
C VAL A 101 -13.02 4.17 25.57
N ASP A 102 -14.28 4.57 25.39
CA ASP A 102 -15.45 3.85 25.87
C ASP A 102 -16.38 3.34 24.75
N ARG A 103 -16.06 3.66 23.49
CA ARG A 103 -16.87 3.28 22.32
C ARG A 103 -16.04 2.96 21.09
N PHE A 104 -16.44 1.88 20.43
CA PHE A 104 -15.86 1.38 19.19
C PHE A 104 -16.91 1.35 18.07
N LEU A 105 -16.47 1.62 16.85
CA LEU A 105 -17.21 1.30 15.63
C LEU A 105 -16.57 0.05 14.99
N ILE A 106 -17.40 -0.95 14.70
CA ILE A 106 -17.04 -2.18 14.00
C ILE A 106 -17.70 -2.14 12.62
N ASP A 107 -16.89 -2.18 11.58
CA ASP A 107 -17.32 -1.94 10.20
C ASP A 107 -16.81 -3.06 9.28
N PRO A 108 -17.62 -3.66 8.40
CA PRO A 108 -17.13 -4.71 7.51
C PRO A 108 -15.94 -4.25 6.65
N LYS A 109 -14.93 -5.10 6.57
CA LYS A 109 -13.74 -4.83 5.78
C LYS A 109 -13.98 -5.25 4.33
N ILE A 110 -14.53 -4.34 3.53
CA ILE A 110 -14.83 -4.56 2.11
C ILE A 110 -13.53 -4.86 1.33
N ASP A 111 -13.54 -5.92 0.53
CA ASP A 111 -12.41 -6.27 -0.34
C ASP A 111 -12.54 -5.56 -1.69
N GLY A 112 -11.95 -4.37 -1.77
CA GLY A 112 -11.98 -3.53 -2.96
C GLY A 112 -10.72 -2.67 -3.14
N VAL A 113 -10.94 -1.44 -3.59
CA VAL A 113 -9.90 -0.46 -3.81
C VAL A 113 -10.23 0.85 -3.10
N ALA A 114 -9.38 1.21 -2.15
CA ALA A 114 -9.46 2.48 -1.44
C ALA A 114 -9.35 3.67 -2.40
N ILE A 115 -10.29 4.60 -2.27
CA ILE A 115 -10.37 5.87 -3.00
C ILE A 115 -10.63 7.01 -2.00
N SER A 116 -10.07 8.18 -2.28
CA SER A 116 -10.43 9.43 -1.64
C SER A 116 -11.32 10.23 -2.59
N LEU A 117 -12.46 10.71 -2.12
CA LEU A 117 -13.37 11.60 -2.86
C LEU A 117 -13.39 12.96 -2.17
N ARG A 118 -13.01 14.00 -2.87
CA ARG A 118 -13.05 15.38 -2.40
C ARG A 118 -14.23 16.11 -3.03
N TYR A 119 -15.07 16.65 -2.15
CA TYR A 119 -16.15 17.55 -2.48
C TYR A 119 -15.80 18.95 -1.98
N GLU A 120 -16.03 19.95 -2.83
CA GLU A 120 -15.91 21.37 -2.48
C GLU A 120 -17.24 22.05 -2.77
N GLU A 121 -17.76 22.78 -1.77
CA GLU A 121 -19.10 23.40 -1.83
C GLU A 121 -20.19 22.41 -2.29
N GLY A 122 -20.06 21.14 -1.85
CA GLY A 122 -21.00 20.08 -2.19
C GLY A 122 -20.81 19.42 -3.57
N HIS A 123 -19.83 19.81 -4.38
CA HIS A 123 -19.61 19.23 -5.71
C HIS A 123 -18.37 18.33 -5.74
N LEU A 124 -18.44 17.17 -6.40
CA LEU A 124 -17.29 16.27 -6.56
C LEU A 124 -16.24 16.93 -7.47
N VAL A 125 -15.08 17.27 -6.91
CA VAL A 125 -13.98 17.94 -7.63
C VAL A 125 -12.81 17.00 -7.94
N LEU A 126 -12.54 16.02 -7.06
CA LEU A 126 -11.42 15.10 -7.22
C LEU A 126 -11.77 13.71 -6.67
N ALA A 127 -11.38 12.66 -7.39
CA ALA A 127 -11.30 11.30 -6.86
C ALA A 127 -9.91 10.73 -7.09
N ALA A 128 -9.22 10.32 -6.03
CA ALA A 128 -7.85 9.84 -6.09
C ALA A 128 -7.72 8.42 -5.52
N THR A 129 -7.01 7.53 -6.22
CA THR A 129 -6.66 6.21 -5.67
C THR A 129 -5.67 6.35 -4.51
N ARG A 130 -5.52 5.31 -3.67
CA ARG A 130 -4.54 5.38 -2.57
C ARG A 130 -3.09 5.61 -3.01
N GLY A 131 -2.65 4.98 -4.09
CA GLY A 131 -1.25 4.96 -4.53
C GLY A 131 -0.29 4.47 -3.44
N ASP A 132 0.72 5.27 -3.12
CA ASP A 132 1.71 4.98 -2.07
C ASP A 132 1.27 5.43 -0.66
N GLY A 133 0.07 6.03 -0.56
CA GLY A 133 -0.50 6.58 0.67
C GLY A 133 -0.25 8.07 0.85
N GLN A 134 0.73 8.66 0.17
CA GLN A 134 0.96 10.11 0.14
C GLN A 134 0.38 10.73 -1.13
N GLN A 135 0.50 10.02 -2.24
CA GLN A 135 0.02 10.41 -3.54
C GLN A 135 -0.64 9.23 -4.25
N GLY A 136 -1.55 9.53 -5.16
CA GLY A 136 -2.31 8.55 -5.91
C GLY A 136 -2.72 9.05 -7.28
N ASP A 137 -3.26 8.15 -8.09
CA ASP A 137 -3.72 8.48 -9.44
C ASP A 137 -5.10 9.17 -9.35
N ASP A 138 -5.25 10.32 -10.02
CA ASP A 138 -6.53 10.99 -10.24
C ASP A 138 -7.39 10.13 -11.16
N VAL A 139 -8.46 9.58 -10.61
CA VAL A 139 -9.44 8.73 -11.29
C VAL A 139 -10.82 9.38 -11.29
N THR A 140 -10.89 10.72 -11.21
CA THR A 140 -12.14 11.50 -11.13
C THR A 140 -13.13 11.11 -12.23
N GLN A 141 -12.67 11.01 -13.46
CA GLN A 141 -13.53 10.63 -14.60
C GLN A 141 -14.10 9.22 -14.47
N ASN A 142 -13.33 8.27 -13.93
CA ASN A 142 -13.81 6.92 -13.68
C ASN A 142 -14.76 6.87 -12.48
N ALA A 143 -14.47 7.61 -11.41
CA ALA A 143 -15.33 7.71 -10.24
C ALA A 143 -16.70 8.33 -10.58
N ARG A 144 -16.77 9.31 -11.49
CA ARG A 144 -18.04 9.90 -11.98
C ARG A 144 -18.99 8.86 -12.58
N THR A 145 -18.46 7.78 -13.16
CA THR A 145 -19.26 6.69 -13.75
C THR A 145 -19.93 5.79 -12.71
N ILE A 146 -19.46 5.81 -11.46
CA ILE A 146 -19.95 4.98 -10.36
C ILE A 146 -21.21 5.61 -9.80
N ARG A 147 -22.37 4.97 -10.01
CA ARG A 147 -23.68 5.57 -9.69
C ARG A 147 -23.86 5.85 -8.21
N SER A 148 -23.32 4.99 -7.34
CA SER A 148 -23.36 5.16 -5.89
C SER A 148 -22.50 6.33 -5.39
N ILE A 149 -21.67 6.94 -6.25
CA ILE A 149 -20.95 8.18 -5.93
C ILE A 149 -21.80 9.36 -6.43
N PRO A 150 -22.33 10.23 -5.55
CA PRO A 150 -23.04 11.43 -5.96
C PRO A 150 -22.08 12.42 -6.61
N LEU A 151 -22.48 13.02 -7.74
CA LEU A 151 -21.72 14.13 -8.36
C LEU A 151 -21.87 15.43 -7.57
N SER A 152 -22.97 15.57 -6.83
CA SER A 152 -23.23 16.65 -5.89
C SER A 152 -23.99 16.12 -4.70
N LEU A 153 -23.62 16.59 -3.51
CA LEU A 153 -24.19 16.17 -2.25
C LEU A 153 -25.65 16.60 -2.14
N ASP A 154 -26.45 15.79 -1.44
CA ASP A 154 -27.83 16.14 -1.10
C ASP A 154 -27.84 17.14 0.06
N VAL A 155 -28.01 18.42 -0.24
CA VAL A 155 -28.00 19.52 0.73
C VAL A 155 -29.41 19.90 1.24
N SER A 156 -30.38 19.02 1.04
CA SER A 156 -31.78 19.28 1.45
C SER A 156 -31.96 19.39 2.97
N SER A 157 -31.20 18.60 3.73
CA SER A 157 -31.27 18.55 5.20
C SER A 157 -30.27 19.49 5.88
N THR A 158 -29.02 19.51 5.41
CA THR A 158 -27.91 20.24 6.00
C THR A 158 -27.09 20.93 4.91
N PRO A 159 -26.56 22.14 5.17
CA PRO A 159 -25.74 22.85 4.19
C PRO A 159 -24.47 22.04 3.86
N PRO A 160 -23.95 22.14 2.62
CA PRO A 160 -22.74 21.43 2.28
C PRO A 160 -21.56 22.01 3.07
N PRO A 161 -20.64 21.16 3.54
CA PRO A 161 -19.36 21.62 4.08
C PRO A 161 -18.54 22.31 2.97
N ALA A 162 -17.70 23.27 3.36
CA ALA A 162 -16.80 23.94 2.43
C ALA A 162 -15.86 22.92 1.77
N VAL A 163 -15.33 21.98 2.57
CA VAL A 163 -14.53 20.84 2.11
C VAL A 163 -14.99 19.56 2.80
N LEU A 164 -15.32 18.54 2.01
CA LEU A 164 -15.54 17.18 2.47
C LEU A 164 -14.67 16.22 1.68
N GLU A 165 -13.63 15.69 2.30
CA GLU A 165 -12.91 14.53 1.80
C GLU A 165 -13.41 13.27 2.52
N VAL A 166 -14.07 12.38 1.77
CA VAL A 166 -14.47 11.06 2.26
C VAL A 166 -13.55 9.99 1.71
N ARG A 167 -13.22 9.01 2.56
CA ARG A 167 -12.47 7.82 2.16
C ARG A 167 -13.41 6.64 2.16
N GLY A 168 -13.32 5.84 1.12
CA GLY A 168 -14.16 4.67 0.99
C GLY A 168 -13.53 3.63 0.09
N GLU A 169 -14.22 2.50 -0.01
CA GLU A 169 -13.80 1.38 -0.84
C GLU A 169 -14.71 1.34 -2.07
N VAL A 170 -14.11 1.39 -3.25
CA VAL A 170 -14.80 0.98 -4.48
C VAL A 170 -14.70 -0.53 -4.59
N TYR A 171 -15.78 -1.21 -4.92
CA TYR A 171 -15.80 -2.67 -5.03
C TYR A 171 -16.69 -3.15 -6.18
N CYS A 172 -16.50 -4.41 -6.57
CA CYS A 172 -17.28 -5.08 -7.59
C CYS A 172 -18.25 -6.06 -6.91
N PRO A 173 -19.57 -5.88 -7.04
CA PRO A 173 -20.56 -6.82 -6.50
C PRO A 173 -20.38 -8.23 -7.08
N TRP A 174 -20.71 -9.27 -6.30
CA TRP A 174 -20.54 -10.67 -6.69
C TRP A 174 -21.26 -11.03 -7.99
N GLN A 175 -22.51 -10.60 -8.14
CA GLN A 175 -23.32 -10.88 -9.33
C GLN A 175 -22.73 -10.24 -10.59
N VAL A 176 -22.19 -9.03 -10.45
CA VAL A 176 -21.50 -8.30 -11.52
C VAL A 176 -20.22 -9.02 -11.91
N PHE A 177 -19.42 -9.43 -10.92
CA PHE A 177 -18.16 -10.14 -11.12
C PHE A 177 -18.37 -11.49 -11.81
N GLN A 178 -19.36 -12.27 -11.36
CA GLN A 178 -19.72 -13.57 -11.96
C GLN A 178 -20.12 -13.41 -13.42
N LYS A 179 -21.08 -12.52 -13.70
CA LYS A 179 -21.51 -12.24 -15.07
C LYS A 179 -20.37 -11.76 -15.97
N TRP A 180 -19.46 -10.93 -15.44
CA TRP A 180 -18.31 -10.48 -16.20
C TRP A 180 -17.37 -11.65 -16.54
N ASN A 181 -17.12 -12.57 -15.62
CA ASN A 181 -16.33 -13.76 -15.91
C ASN A 181 -17.00 -14.71 -16.90
N GLU A 182 -18.32 -14.84 -16.86
CA GLU A 182 -19.10 -15.58 -17.88
C GLU A 182 -18.91 -14.95 -19.27
N GLU A 183 -19.05 -13.63 -19.39
CA GLU A 183 -18.80 -12.90 -20.65
C GLU A 183 -17.37 -13.10 -21.17
N LEU A 184 -16.36 -13.06 -20.28
CA LEU A 184 -14.96 -13.30 -20.66
C LEU A 184 -14.73 -14.72 -21.16
N GLU A 185 -15.37 -15.70 -20.53
CA GLU A 185 -15.29 -17.11 -20.94
C GLU A 185 -15.94 -17.35 -22.30
N GLU A 186 -17.12 -16.76 -22.56
CA GLU A 186 -17.79 -16.79 -23.86
C GLU A 186 -16.93 -16.15 -24.97
N GLU A 187 -16.17 -15.12 -24.64
CA GLU A 187 -15.22 -14.45 -25.54
C GLU A 187 -13.86 -15.19 -25.67
N GLY A 188 -13.66 -16.31 -24.98
CA GLY A 188 -12.42 -17.08 -24.98
C GLY A 188 -11.24 -16.36 -24.29
N GLN A 189 -11.53 -15.39 -23.43
CA GLN A 189 -10.55 -14.64 -22.64
C GLN A 189 -10.33 -15.28 -21.27
N GLN A 190 -9.21 -14.91 -20.64
CA GLN A 190 -8.91 -15.36 -19.29
C GLN A 190 -9.84 -14.66 -18.29
N GLN A 191 -10.48 -15.47 -17.44
CA GLN A 191 -11.31 -14.97 -16.33
C GLN A 191 -10.49 -14.14 -15.34
N LEU A 192 -11.15 -13.17 -14.73
CA LEU A 192 -10.59 -12.32 -13.69
C LEU A 192 -10.42 -13.14 -12.40
N ALA A 193 -9.29 -12.91 -11.73
CA ALA A 193 -8.92 -13.67 -10.55
C ALA A 193 -9.89 -13.44 -9.39
N ASN A 194 -10.14 -12.19 -9.00
CA ASN A 194 -11.03 -11.84 -7.87
C ASN A 194 -11.68 -10.45 -8.07
N PRO A 195 -12.74 -10.12 -7.30
CA PRO A 195 -13.43 -8.83 -7.38
C PRO A 195 -12.51 -7.63 -7.14
N ARG A 196 -11.55 -7.74 -6.21
CA ARG A 196 -10.57 -6.68 -5.90
C ARG A 196 -9.73 -6.28 -7.11
N ASN A 197 -9.13 -7.25 -7.78
CA ASN A 197 -8.29 -7.06 -8.97
C ASN A 197 -9.13 -6.58 -10.16
N ALA A 198 -10.36 -7.09 -10.30
CA ALA A 198 -11.31 -6.61 -11.30
C ALA A 198 -11.59 -5.11 -11.10
N THR A 199 -11.87 -4.70 -9.86
CA THR A 199 -12.11 -3.30 -9.49
C THR A 199 -10.89 -2.43 -9.75
N ALA A 200 -9.70 -2.85 -9.29
CA ALA A 200 -8.46 -2.10 -9.48
C ALA A 200 -8.11 -1.91 -10.96
N GLY A 201 -8.25 -2.97 -11.75
CA GLY A 201 -8.01 -2.92 -13.18
C GLY A 201 -9.01 -2.03 -13.91
N LEU A 202 -10.26 -1.95 -13.43
CA LEU A 202 -11.30 -1.14 -14.05
C LEU A 202 -11.16 0.34 -13.72
N LEU A 203 -10.91 0.69 -12.46
CA LEU A 203 -10.68 2.08 -12.03
C LEU A 203 -9.52 2.76 -12.75
N LYS A 204 -8.61 1.98 -13.35
CA LYS A 204 -7.48 2.48 -14.15
C LYS A 204 -7.65 2.23 -15.65
N ARG A 205 -8.89 2.15 -16.14
CA ARG A 205 -9.18 2.13 -17.58
C ARG A 205 -9.31 3.53 -18.13
N HIS A 206 -8.70 3.73 -19.30
CA HIS A 206 -8.77 4.98 -20.03
C HIS A 206 -10.18 5.21 -20.61
N ASP A 207 -10.85 4.14 -21.02
CA ASP A 207 -12.21 4.22 -21.55
C ASP A 207 -13.23 4.13 -20.40
N THR A 208 -13.83 5.28 -20.07
CA THR A 208 -14.83 5.42 -19.00
C THR A 208 -16.13 4.65 -19.31
N THR A 209 -16.43 4.37 -20.59
CA THR A 209 -17.64 3.62 -20.97
C THR A 209 -17.57 2.17 -20.48
N ILE A 210 -16.37 1.58 -20.47
CA ILE A 210 -16.12 0.24 -19.95
C ILE A 210 -16.33 0.24 -18.43
N VAL A 211 -15.88 1.28 -17.74
CA VAL A 211 -16.04 1.42 -16.28
C VAL A 211 -17.53 1.49 -15.93
N ALA A 212 -18.27 2.36 -16.62
CA ALA A 212 -19.70 2.54 -16.44
C ALA A 212 -20.49 1.24 -16.67
N LYS A 213 -20.11 0.43 -17.68
CA LYS A 213 -20.78 -0.84 -18.00
C LYS A 213 -20.71 -1.85 -16.87
N ARG A 214 -19.62 -1.86 -16.09
CA ARG A 214 -19.41 -2.86 -15.03
C ARG A 214 -20.04 -2.50 -13.70
N ARG A 215 -20.77 -1.38 -13.58
CA ARG A 215 -21.59 -1.06 -12.38
C ARG A 215 -20.83 -1.30 -11.05
N LEU A 216 -19.63 -0.74 -10.92
CA LEU A 216 -18.94 -0.74 -9.63
C LEU A 216 -19.79 0.03 -8.60
N GLU A 217 -19.53 -0.24 -7.33
CA GLU A 217 -20.15 0.44 -6.21
C GLU A 217 -19.09 0.99 -5.26
N PHE A 218 -19.49 1.90 -4.40
CA PHE A 218 -18.65 2.60 -3.44
C PHE A 218 -19.31 2.55 -2.07
N CYS A 219 -18.51 2.49 -1.00
CA CYS A 219 -18.97 2.60 0.37
C CYS A 219 -17.96 3.40 1.20
N VAL A 220 -18.44 4.39 1.96
CA VAL A 220 -17.61 5.20 2.86
C VAL A 220 -17.12 4.35 4.02
N HIS A 221 -15.82 4.48 4.34
CA HIS A 221 -15.21 3.84 5.50
C HIS A 221 -14.40 4.81 6.38
N GLY A 222 -14.31 6.09 6.04
CA GLY A 222 -13.53 7.05 6.82
C GLY A 222 -13.50 8.47 6.26
N ARG A 223 -12.72 9.33 6.92
CA ARG A 223 -12.57 10.76 6.61
C ARG A 223 -11.16 11.11 6.13
N GLY A 224 -11.08 12.15 5.32
CA GLY A 224 -9.85 12.87 4.97
C GLY A 224 -9.83 14.25 5.60
N GLU A 225 -9.51 15.27 4.82
CA GLU A 225 -9.71 16.68 5.18
C GLU A 225 -11.20 17.04 5.29
N LEU A 226 -11.57 17.74 6.37
CA LEU A 226 -12.93 18.21 6.63
C LEU A 226 -12.89 19.69 7.01
N ASP A 227 -13.76 20.49 6.41
CA ASP A 227 -14.02 21.89 6.77
C ASP A 227 -15.54 22.17 6.73
N GLY A 228 -16.11 22.59 7.86
CA GLY A 228 -17.56 22.78 8.02
C GLY A 228 -18.36 21.52 8.39
N VAL A 229 -17.69 20.42 8.75
CA VAL A 229 -18.33 19.18 9.25
C VAL A 229 -18.44 19.20 10.77
N THR A 230 -19.61 18.86 11.31
CA THR A 230 -19.91 18.93 12.75
C THR A 230 -19.79 17.62 13.50
N ALA A 231 -19.72 16.48 12.79
CA ALA A 231 -19.59 15.16 13.40
C ALA A 231 -18.33 15.06 14.28
N THR A 232 -18.50 14.53 15.48
CA THR A 232 -17.42 14.34 16.48
C THR A 232 -16.98 12.89 16.61
N SER A 233 -17.76 11.96 16.06
CA SER A 233 -17.48 10.53 16.02
C SER A 233 -17.62 9.95 14.62
N VAL A 234 -17.07 8.75 14.39
CA VAL A 234 -17.23 8.02 13.13
C VAL A 234 -18.70 7.66 12.91
N THR A 235 -19.42 7.29 13.96
CA THR A 235 -20.86 6.99 13.90
C THR A 235 -21.66 8.19 13.41
N GLU A 236 -21.50 9.36 14.05
CA GLU A 236 -22.16 10.60 13.62
C GLU A 236 -21.76 11.01 12.20
N PHE A 237 -20.49 10.79 11.85
CA PHE A 237 -20.00 11.08 10.51
C PHE A 237 -20.66 10.20 9.45
N TYR A 238 -20.86 8.90 9.73
CA TYR A 238 -21.55 7.99 8.82
C TYR A 238 -23.01 8.39 8.62
N GLU A 239 -23.69 8.82 9.69
CA GLU A 239 -25.04 9.36 9.61
C GLU A 239 -25.07 10.62 8.73
N GLN A 240 -24.13 11.55 8.96
CA GLN A 240 -24.07 12.83 8.25
C GLN A 240 -23.75 12.66 6.75
N VAL A 241 -22.80 11.79 6.38
CA VAL A 241 -22.50 11.55 4.96
C VAL A 241 -23.63 10.79 4.27
N ALA A 242 -24.36 9.92 4.98
CA ALA A 242 -25.55 9.27 4.45
C ALA A 242 -26.68 10.26 4.17
N GLU A 243 -26.87 11.28 5.02
CA GLU A 243 -27.80 12.39 4.76
C GLU A 243 -27.45 13.14 3.47
N TRP A 244 -26.16 13.29 3.17
CA TRP A 244 -25.65 13.88 1.93
C TRP A 244 -25.68 12.95 0.71
N GLY A 245 -26.19 11.72 0.86
CA GLY A 245 -26.36 10.76 -0.23
C GLY A 245 -25.14 9.89 -0.52
N LEU A 246 -24.15 9.85 0.37
CA LEU A 246 -23.01 8.92 0.26
C LEU A 246 -23.35 7.59 0.97
N PRO A 247 -23.11 6.44 0.32
CA PRO A 247 -23.41 5.14 0.88
C PRO A 247 -22.47 4.79 2.04
N THR A 248 -23.04 4.37 3.17
CA THR A 248 -22.33 3.81 4.33
C THR A 248 -22.73 2.35 4.53
N ASN A 249 -21.93 1.59 5.29
CA ASN A 249 -22.19 0.16 5.45
C ASN A 249 -23.35 -0.08 6.46
N PRO A 250 -24.48 -0.68 6.04
CA PRO A 250 -25.61 -0.94 6.95
C PRO A 250 -25.31 -2.00 8.02
N TYR A 251 -24.20 -2.73 7.88
CA TYR A 251 -23.73 -3.72 8.85
C TYR A 251 -22.72 -3.15 9.85
N ALA A 252 -22.39 -1.86 9.77
CA ALA A 252 -21.61 -1.20 10.81
C ALA A 252 -22.36 -1.25 12.15
N ARG A 253 -21.65 -1.54 13.23
CA ARG A 253 -22.19 -1.64 14.61
C ARG A 253 -21.29 -0.89 15.56
N THR A 254 -21.85 -0.45 16.69
CA THR A 254 -21.07 0.11 17.78
C THR A 254 -21.06 -0.81 18.98
N ALA A 255 -19.95 -0.82 19.72
CA ALA A 255 -19.79 -1.59 20.95
C ALA A 255 -19.08 -0.73 22.01
N SER A 256 -19.31 -1.04 23.28
CA SER A 256 -18.71 -0.32 24.41
C SER A 256 -17.55 -1.09 25.06
N SER A 257 -17.26 -2.31 24.61
CA SER A 257 -16.17 -3.13 25.13
C SER A 257 -15.60 -4.06 24.05
N ILE A 258 -14.39 -4.58 24.26
CA ILE A 258 -13.77 -5.54 23.31
C ILE A 258 -14.51 -6.87 23.29
N ASP A 259 -15.10 -7.30 24.41
CA ASP A 259 -15.92 -8.51 24.44
C ASP A 259 -17.15 -8.35 23.54
N GLU A 260 -17.84 -7.20 23.59
CA GLU A 260 -18.94 -6.88 22.68
C GLU A 260 -18.46 -6.76 21.22
N VAL A 261 -17.26 -6.21 20.97
CA VAL A 261 -16.66 -6.17 19.63
C VAL A 261 -16.49 -7.59 19.09
N LEU A 262 -15.98 -8.52 19.91
CA LEU A 262 -15.81 -9.93 19.51
C LEU A 262 -17.15 -10.61 19.24
N GLU A 263 -18.19 -10.34 20.05
CA GLU A 263 -19.54 -10.85 19.78
C GLU A 263 -20.08 -10.38 18.41
N VAL A 264 -19.85 -9.11 18.05
CA VAL A 264 -20.22 -8.58 16.74
C VAL A 264 -19.44 -9.28 15.62
N ILE A 265 -18.12 -9.46 15.80
CA ILE A 265 -17.25 -10.15 14.84
C ILE A 265 -17.70 -11.60 14.63
N ASP A 266 -17.98 -12.34 15.70
CA ASP A 266 -18.42 -13.73 15.63
C ASP A 266 -19.80 -13.84 14.95
N ALA A 267 -20.73 -12.94 15.27
CA ALA A 267 -22.04 -12.91 14.61
C ALA A 267 -21.94 -12.57 13.10
N PHE A 268 -20.97 -11.73 12.72
CA PHE A 268 -20.76 -11.34 11.34
C PHE A 268 -20.10 -12.44 10.50
N ASP A 269 -19.38 -13.38 11.11
CA ASP A 269 -18.73 -14.51 10.39
C ASP A 269 -19.73 -15.35 9.59
N THR A 270 -20.96 -15.52 10.10
CA THR A 270 -22.02 -16.19 9.32
C THR A 270 -22.67 -15.26 8.31
N THR A 271 -22.91 -14.01 8.70
CA THR A 271 -23.63 -13.03 7.88
C THR A 271 -22.85 -12.65 6.63
N ARG A 272 -21.51 -12.56 6.71
CA ARG A 272 -20.63 -12.15 5.60
C ARG A 272 -20.82 -12.96 4.32
N HIS A 273 -21.17 -14.25 4.43
CA HIS A 273 -21.40 -15.13 3.28
C HIS A 273 -22.69 -14.81 2.50
N THR A 274 -23.57 -13.98 3.07
CA THR A 274 -24.83 -13.55 2.44
C THR A 274 -24.72 -12.20 1.75
N LEU A 275 -23.59 -11.50 1.91
CA LEU A 275 -23.41 -10.17 1.37
C LEU A 275 -23.27 -10.19 -0.16
N PRO A 276 -23.76 -9.15 -0.85
CA PRO A 276 -23.63 -9.03 -2.29
C PRO A 276 -22.20 -8.64 -2.74
N TYR A 277 -21.25 -8.54 -1.82
CA TYR A 277 -19.86 -8.16 -2.06
C TYR A 277 -18.89 -8.94 -1.16
N ALA A 278 -17.61 -8.92 -1.54
CA ALA A 278 -16.55 -9.60 -0.81
C ALA A 278 -16.11 -8.80 0.44
N VAL A 279 -15.90 -9.49 1.55
CA VAL A 279 -15.34 -8.93 2.79
C VAL A 279 -14.29 -9.89 3.38
N ASP A 280 -13.18 -9.35 3.86
CA ASP A 280 -12.04 -10.14 4.38
C ASP A 280 -11.89 -10.09 5.90
N GLY A 281 -12.86 -9.48 6.58
CA GLY A 281 -12.82 -9.25 8.02
C GLY A 281 -13.76 -8.13 8.47
N MET A 282 -13.51 -7.64 9.67
CA MET A 282 -14.09 -6.40 10.18
C MET A 282 -12.98 -5.45 10.62
N VAL A 283 -13.26 -4.15 10.55
CA VAL A 283 -12.37 -3.09 11.02
C VAL A 283 -12.95 -2.53 12.30
N VAL A 284 -12.16 -2.59 13.37
CA VAL A 284 -12.48 -2.00 14.67
C VAL A 284 -11.80 -0.64 14.75
N LYS A 285 -12.57 0.40 15.09
CA LYS A 285 -12.11 1.79 15.18
C LYS A 285 -12.55 2.37 16.53
N VAL A 286 -11.70 3.18 17.15
CA VAL A 286 -12.14 4.10 18.21
C VAL A 286 -13.18 5.05 17.60
N ASP A 287 -14.35 5.19 18.21
CA ASP A 287 -15.46 5.95 17.59
C ASP A 287 -15.23 7.46 17.60
N GLN A 288 -14.58 8.01 18.63
CA GLN A 288 -14.42 9.47 18.82
C GLN A 288 -13.22 10.05 18.04
N PHE A 289 -13.39 11.18 17.35
CA PHE A 289 -12.34 11.76 16.49
C PHE A 289 -11.20 12.45 17.25
N ASP A 290 -11.48 13.10 18.36
CA ASP A 290 -10.46 13.72 19.20
C ASP A 290 -9.48 12.69 19.77
N LEU A 291 -9.99 11.54 20.22
CA LEU A 291 -9.16 10.41 20.67
C LEU A 291 -8.36 9.79 19.52
N GLN A 292 -8.93 9.71 18.30
CA GLN A 292 -8.17 9.26 17.12
C GLN A 292 -7.00 10.20 16.81
N ASP A 293 -7.24 11.51 16.85
CA ASP A 293 -6.23 12.53 16.57
C ASP A 293 -5.12 12.54 17.65
N GLU A 294 -5.47 12.27 18.92
CA GLU A 294 -4.51 12.10 20.02
C GLU A 294 -3.66 10.84 19.89
N LEU A 295 -4.29 9.70 19.60
CA LEU A 295 -3.61 8.41 19.41
C LEU A 295 -2.66 8.43 18.20
N GLY A 296 -3.04 9.15 17.15
CA GLY A 296 -2.21 9.36 15.96
C GLY A 296 -1.83 8.07 15.23
N PHE A 297 -0.62 8.06 14.68
CA PHE A 297 -0.16 7.04 13.73
C PHE A 297 1.19 6.46 14.14
N THR A 298 1.46 5.24 13.68
CA THR A 298 2.82 4.71 13.53
C THR A 298 3.39 5.16 12.18
N SER A 299 4.56 4.65 11.78
CA SER A 299 5.10 4.93 10.45
C SER A 299 4.22 4.42 9.30
N ARG A 300 3.28 3.49 9.55
CA ARG A 300 2.47 2.83 8.51
C ARG A 300 0.99 2.67 8.82
N PHE A 301 0.60 2.64 10.10
CA PHE A 301 -0.74 2.28 10.54
C PHE A 301 -1.30 3.26 11.59
N PRO A 302 -2.60 3.58 11.57
CA PRO A 302 -3.26 4.30 12.66
C PRO A 302 -3.23 3.48 13.95
N ARG A 303 -3.06 4.13 15.11
CA ARG A 303 -3.08 3.43 16.42
C ARG A 303 -4.49 3.16 16.92
N TRP A 304 -5.45 3.96 16.46
CA TRP A 304 -6.86 3.94 16.85
C TRP A 304 -7.72 2.96 16.03
N CYS A 305 -7.12 2.15 15.15
CA CYS A 305 -7.84 1.21 14.31
C CYS A 305 -7.05 -0.08 14.07
N ILE A 306 -7.75 -1.22 14.02
CA ILE A 306 -7.20 -2.54 13.72
C ILE A 306 -8.19 -3.34 12.87
N ALA A 307 -7.69 -4.15 11.94
CA ALA A 307 -8.49 -5.06 11.14
C ALA A 307 -8.47 -6.46 11.76
N TYR A 308 -9.63 -6.96 12.17
CA TYR A 308 -9.79 -8.36 12.58
C TYR A 308 -10.13 -9.19 11.34
N LYS A 309 -9.20 -10.04 10.92
CA LYS A 309 -9.39 -10.92 9.76
C LYS A 309 -9.87 -12.28 10.21
N TYR A 310 -10.90 -12.78 9.52
CA TYR A 310 -11.33 -14.15 9.72
C TYR A 310 -10.25 -15.13 9.24
N ALA A 311 -10.23 -16.31 9.87
CA ALA A 311 -9.38 -17.40 9.41
C ALA A 311 -9.61 -17.61 7.90
N ALA A 312 -8.51 -17.66 7.16
CA ALA A 312 -8.55 -17.82 5.72
C ALA A 312 -9.32 -19.09 5.36
N GLU A 313 -10.22 -19.00 4.38
CA GLU A 313 -10.91 -20.18 3.87
C GLU A 313 -9.86 -21.23 3.47
N GLN A 314 -10.00 -22.41 4.08
CA GLN A 314 -9.16 -23.54 3.77
C GLN A 314 -9.81 -24.42 2.73
N ALA A 315 -9.01 -24.95 1.82
CA ALA A 315 -9.48 -25.95 0.89
C ALA A 315 -8.48 -27.08 0.76
N THR A 316 -9.00 -28.26 0.49
CA THR A 316 -8.22 -29.48 0.34
C THR A 316 -8.06 -29.79 -1.14
N THR A 317 -6.84 -30.07 -1.59
CA THR A 317 -6.56 -30.49 -2.97
C THR A 317 -5.34 -31.40 -3.04
N LYS A 318 -5.07 -31.95 -4.22
CA LYS A 318 -3.93 -32.83 -4.46
C LYS A 318 -2.67 -32.06 -4.88
N LEU A 319 -1.54 -32.37 -4.26
CA LEU A 319 -0.22 -31.93 -4.68
C LEU A 319 0.25 -32.75 -5.89
N LEU A 320 0.40 -32.11 -7.04
CA LEU A 320 0.81 -32.76 -8.29
C LEU A 320 2.32 -32.79 -8.47
N GLU A 321 3.00 -31.66 -8.21
CA GLU A 321 4.46 -31.55 -8.32
C GLU A 321 4.99 -30.40 -7.46
N ILE A 322 6.29 -30.41 -7.14
CA ILE A 322 6.96 -29.27 -6.51
C ILE A 322 7.89 -28.64 -7.55
N GLN A 323 7.60 -27.40 -7.92
CA GLN A 323 8.44 -26.60 -8.79
C GLN A 323 9.38 -25.72 -7.96
N TRP A 324 10.60 -25.51 -8.45
CA TRP A 324 11.60 -24.69 -7.77
C TRP A 324 11.81 -23.38 -8.53
N GLN A 325 11.44 -22.26 -7.91
CA GLN A 325 11.63 -20.94 -8.50
C GLN A 325 12.92 -20.31 -7.99
N VAL A 326 13.74 -19.79 -8.90
CA VAL A 326 14.96 -19.05 -8.57
C VAL A 326 14.66 -17.56 -8.60
N GLY A 327 14.71 -16.89 -7.44
CA GLY A 327 14.49 -15.45 -7.31
C GLY A 327 15.70 -14.61 -7.71
N LYS A 328 15.54 -13.28 -7.73
CA LYS A 328 16.58 -12.30 -8.12
C LYS A 328 17.90 -12.38 -7.34
N THR A 329 17.85 -12.77 -6.07
CA THR A 329 19.03 -12.96 -5.21
C THR A 329 19.58 -14.39 -5.26
N GLY A 330 19.06 -15.22 -6.16
CA GLY A 330 19.37 -16.64 -6.22
C GLY A 330 18.58 -17.50 -5.26
N LYS A 331 17.68 -16.95 -4.43
CA LYS A 331 16.86 -17.77 -3.50
C LYS A 331 16.04 -18.80 -4.26
N LEU A 332 16.18 -20.08 -3.92
CA LEU A 332 15.33 -21.17 -4.39
C LEU A 332 14.10 -21.29 -3.49
N THR A 333 12.92 -21.13 -4.06
CA THR A 333 11.65 -21.25 -3.34
C THR A 333 10.84 -22.42 -3.88
N PRO A 334 10.48 -23.41 -3.04
CA PRO A 334 9.59 -24.49 -3.45
C PRO A 334 8.16 -23.98 -3.60
N ARG A 335 7.54 -24.31 -4.73
CA ARG A 335 6.17 -23.96 -5.08
C ARG A 335 5.40 -25.24 -5.40
N ALA A 336 4.34 -25.49 -4.65
CA ALA A 336 3.41 -26.57 -4.93
C ALA A 336 2.63 -26.27 -6.20
N LYS A 337 2.59 -27.20 -7.15
CA LYS A 337 1.60 -27.26 -8.22
C LYS A 337 0.51 -28.23 -7.81
N LEU A 338 -0.72 -27.78 -7.92
CA LEU A 338 -1.88 -28.40 -7.29
C LEU A 338 -2.90 -28.75 -8.34
N GLU A 339 -3.73 -29.74 -8.04
CA GLU A 339 -4.98 -29.93 -8.76
C GLU A 339 -5.85 -28.66 -8.55
N PRO A 340 -6.43 -28.08 -9.62
CA PRO A 340 -7.15 -26.81 -9.51
C PRO A 340 -8.26 -26.89 -8.47
N VAL A 341 -8.21 -26.01 -7.47
CA VAL A 341 -9.19 -25.97 -6.38
C VAL A 341 -9.68 -24.56 -6.14
N PHE A 342 -10.96 -24.39 -5.86
CA PHE A 342 -11.55 -23.09 -5.58
C PHE A 342 -11.39 -22.75 -4.10
N VAL A 343 -10.73 -21.62 -3.79
CA VAL A 343 -10.47 -21.15 -2.42
C VAL A 343 -10.60 -19.64 -2.36
N ALA A 344 -11.41 -19.11 -1.45
CA ALA A 344 -11.61 -17.68 -1.25
C ALA A 344 -11.86 -16.95 -2.59
N GLY A 345 -12.88 -17.40 -3.32
CA GLY A 345 -13.34 -16.77 -4.56
C GLY A 345 -12.50 -17.01 -5.82
N THR A 346 -11.39 -17.76 -5.76
CA THR A 346 -10.49 -17.94 -6.91
C THR A 346 -10.01 -19.38 -7.07
N THR A 347 -9.78 -19.83 -8.30
CA THR A 347 -9.13 -21.13 -8.56
C THR A 347 -7.62 -21.03 -8.31
N VAL A 348 -7.14 -21.79 -7.33
CA VAL A 348 -5.73 -21.92 -6.97
C VAL A 348 -5.16 -23.18 -7.62
N GLN A 349 -4.08 -23.01 -8.39
CA GLN A 349 -3.29 -24.10 -8.97
C GLN A 349 -1.86 -24.15 -8.42
N HIS A 350 -1.45 -23.10 -7.70
CA HIS A 350 -0.11 -23.01 -7.16
C HIS A 350 -0.12 -22.39 -5.77
N ALA A 351 0.68 -22.92 -4.87
CA ALA A 351 0.84 -22.42 -3.50
C ALA A 351 2.31 -22.42 -3.07
N THR A 352 2.68 -21.51 -2.17
CA THR A 352 4.03 -21.50 -1.58
C THR A 352 4.19 -22.64 -0.58
N LEU A 353 5.37 -23.25 -0.57
CA LEU A 353 5.85 -24.16 0.49
C LEU A 353 6.93 -23.51 1.37
N HIS A 354 7.19 -22.21 1.16
CA HIS A 354 8.16 -21.36 1.88
C HIS A 354 9.63 -21.73 1.68
N ASN A 355 10.07 -22.85 2.25
CA ASN A 355 11.45 -23.34 2.22
C ASN A 355 11.49 -24.86 2.46
N MET A 356 12.67 -25.48 2.35
CA MET A 356 12.78 -26.93 2.52
C MET A 356 12.57 -27.38 3.97
N GLY A 357 12.95 -26.58 4.97
CA GLY A 357 12.69 -26.89 6.38
C GLY A 357 11.19 -27.07 6.66
N GLU A 358 10.35 -26.19 6.11
CA GLU A 358 8.89 -26.27 6.16
C GLU A 358 8.33 -27.49 5.43
N VAL A 359 8.86 -27.79 4.23
CA VAL A 359 8.49 -28.98 3.45
C VAL A 359 8.76 -30.26 4.23
N LEU A 360 9.94 -30.36 4.87
CA LEU A 360 10.33 -31.51 5.70
C LEU A 360 9.53 -31.56 7.00
N GLY A 361 9.30 -30.41 7.66
CA GLY A 361 8.53 -30.33 8.90
C GLY A 361 7.08 -30.77 8.73
N LYS A 362 6.48 -30.46 7.56
CA LYS A 362 5.13 -30.90 7.18
C LYS A 362 5.09 -32.33 6.62
N ASP A 363 6.25 -32.95 6.39
CA ASP A 363 6.38 -34.29 5.81
C ASP A 363 5.72 -34.41 4.42
N VAL A 364 5.93 -33.41 3.56
CA VAL A 364 5.24 -33.30 2.26
C VAL A 364 5.75 -34.34 1.27
N HIS A 365 4.82 -35.09 0.65
CA HIS A 365 5.10 -36.01 -0.45
C HIS A 365 4.35 -35.59 -1.72
N ILE A 366 4.99 -35.73 -2.89
CA ILE A 366 4.33 -35.53 -4.18
C ILE A 366 3.20 -36.56 -4.32
N GLY A 367 1.99 -36.08 -4.64
CA GLY A 367 0.77 -36.88 -4.67
C GLY A 367 -0.08 -36.79 -3.40
N ASP A 368 0.40 -36.17 -2.32
CA ASP A 368 -0.36 -35.98 -1.09
C ASP A 368 -1.62 -35.13 -1.31
N THR A 369 -2.64 -35.40 -0.51
CA THR A 369 -3.74 -34.46 -0.27
C THR A 369 -3.25 -33.39 0.73
N VAL A 370 -3.32 -32.12 0.34
CA VAL A 370 -2.84 -30.98 1.13
C VAL A 370 -3.98 -30.00 1.41
N ILE A 371 -3.90 -29.35 2.58
CA ILE A 371 -4.78 -28.26 2.96
C ILE A 371 -4.08 -26.94 2.63
N LEU A 372 -4.79 -26.12 1.88
CA LEU A 372 -4.37 -24.79 1.46
C LEU A 372 -5.11 -23.75 2.25
N GLU A 373 -4.47 -22.62 2.48
CA GLU A 373 -5.14 -21.39 2.86
C GLU A 373 -4.63 -20.24 1.99
N LYS A 374 -5.39 -19.15 1.95
CA LYS A 374 -4.91 -17.88 1.43
C LYS A 374 -4.61 -16.92 2.56
N ALA A 375 -3.33 -16.73 2.87
CA ALA A 375 -2.90 -15.74 3.84
C ALA A 375 -3.34 -14.34 3.38
N GLY A 376 -4.21 -13.70 4.16
CA GLY A 376 -4.79 -12.39 3.85
C GLY A 376 -5.50 -12.33 2.49
N GLU A 377 -6.10 -13.43 2.04
CA GLU A 377 -6.85 -13.60 0.78
C GLU A 377 -6.06 -13.50 -0.54
N ILE A 378 -4.74 -13.26 -0.46
CA ILE A 378 -3.91 -12.94 -1.65
C ILE A 378 -2.93 -14.06 -2.01
N ILE A 379 -2.20 -14.64 -1.05
CA ILE A 379 -1.11 -15.60 -1.33
C ILE A 379 -1.51 -17.00 -0.84
N PRO A 380 -1.75 -17.97 -1.75
CA PRO A 380 -2.02 -19.34 -1.37
C PRO A 380 -0.78 -20.02 -0.78
N GLN A 381 -0.93 -20.69 0.36
CA GLN A 381 0.11 -21.47 1.02
C GLN A 381 -0.39 -22.85 1.44
N VAL A 382 0.50 -23.84 1.42
CA VAL A 382 0.21 -25.16 1.98
C VAL A 382 0.37 -25.10 3.50
N VAL A 383 -0.73 -25.33 4.21
CA VAL A 383 -0.79 -25.30 5.68
C VAL A 383 -0.33 -26.64 6.22
N GLU A 384 -0.96 -27.72 5.77
CA GLU A 384 -0.71 -29.07 6.26
C GLU A 384 -0.98 -30.14 5.21
N VAL A 385 -0.55 -31.36 5.52
CA VAL A 385 -0.75 -32.56 4.72
C VAL A 385 -1.80 -33.45 5.41
N VAL A 386 -2.80 -33.90 4.67
CA VAL A 386 -3.81 -34.85 5.16
C VAL A 386 -3.21 -36.26 5.14
N LYS A 387 -2.39 -36.58 6.16
CA LYS A 387 -1.60 -37.82 6.23
C LYS A 387 -2.45 -39.10 6.15
N SER A 388 -3.70 -39.05 6.60
CA SER A 388 -4.65 -40.18 6.52
C SER A 388 -5.02 -40.56 5.09
N GLU A 389 -4.88 -39.64 4.13
CA GLU A 389 -5.22 -39.85 2.72
C GLU A 389 -4.00 -40.08 1.83
N ARG A 390 -2.79 -40.19 2.42
CA ARG A 390 -1.55 -40.35 1.66
C ARG A 390 -1.61 -41.58 0.74
N PRO A 391 -1.52 -41.38 -0.59
CA PRO A 391 -1.43 -42.50 -1.52
C PRO A 391 -0.16 -43.32 -1.29
N LYS A 392 -0.23 -44.64 -1.50
CA LYS A 392 0.96 -45.52 -1.42
C LYS A 392 2.02 -45.20 -2.47
N THR A 393 1.65 -44.47 -3.52
CA THR A 393 2.54 -44.02 -4.60
C THR A 393 3.16 -42.65 -4.32
N ALA A 394 2.90 -42.05 -3.16
CA ALA A 394 3.42 -40.73 -2.84
C ALA A 394 4.93 -40.79 -2.57
N GLU A 395 5.69 -39.88 -3.18
CA GLU A 395 7.15 -39.83 -3.07
C GLU A 395 7.57 -38.63 -2.23
N PRO A 396 8.54 -38.75 -1.31
CA PRO A 396 8.96 -37.66 -0.45
C PRO A 396 9.48 -36.48 -1.28
N ALA A 397 9.14 -35.26 -0.88
CA ALA A 397 9.70 -34.07 -1.50
C ALA A 397 11.21 -34.01 -1.29
N VAL A 398 11.97 -33.82 -2.37
CA VAL A 398 13.44 -33.70 -2.35
C VAL A 398 13.85 -32.35 -2.92
N ALA A 399 14.79 -31.69 -2.24
CA ALA A 399 15.40 -30.46 -2.73
C ALA A 399 16.42 -30.74 -3.85
N PRO A 400 16.54 -29.87 -4.85
CA PRO A 400 17.56 -30.02 -5.88
C PRO A 400 18.96 -29.79 -5.29
N GLU A 401 19.91 -30.62 -5.72
CA GLU A 401 21.33 -30.52 -5.33
C GLU A 401 22.08 -29.42 -6.10
N CYS A 402 21.63 -29.15 -7.33
CA CYS A 402 22.14 -28.08 -8.18
C CYS A 402 20.99 -27.15 -8.61
N CYS A 403 21.32 -25.89 -8.98
CA CYS A 403 20.31 -24.94 -9.46
C CYS A 403 19.56 -25.52 -10.68
N PRO A 404 18.22 -25.61 -10.66
CA PRO A 404 17.45 -26.20 -11.76
C PRO A 404 17.52 -25.38 -13.06
N GLU A 405 17.88 -24.09 -12.96
CA GLU A 405 17.91 -23.15 -14.08
C GLU A 405 19.29 -23.09 -14.77
N CYS A 406 20.37 -23.15 -13.99
CA CYS A 406 21.73 -22.96 -14.53
C CYS A 406 22.72 -24.08 -14.18
N GLY A 407 22.29 -25.12 -13.45
CA GLY A 407 23.16 -26.20 -12.99
C GLY A 407 24.23 -25.82 -11.96
N GLY A 408 24.25 -24.56 -11.50
CA GLY A 408 25.25 -24.04 -10.58
C GLY A 408 25.12 -24.58 -9.15
N SER A 409 26.16 -24.39 -8.34
CA SER A 409 26.18 -24.83 -6.95
C SER A 409 25.15 -24.08 -6.09
N ILE A 410 24.70 -24.77 -5.03
CA ILE A 410 23.71 -24.28 -4.10
C ILE A 410 24.34 -24.08 -2.71
N SER A 411 24.00 -22.97 -2.06
CA SER A 411 24.28 -22.72 -0.64
C SER A 411 23.00 -22.86 0.19
N ILE A 412 23.13 -23.40 1.40
CA ILE A 412 22.02 -23.63 2.34
C ILE A 412 22.22 -22.73 3.56
N GLU A 413 21.19 -21.97 3.93
CA GLU A 413 21.14 -21.15 5.13
C GLU A 413 20.20 -21.80 6.17
N TYR A 414 20.70 -22.00 7.39
CA TYR A 414 19.94 -22.57 8.51
C TYR A 414 19.33 -21.50 9.43
N ASP A 415 18.31 -21.83 10.22
CA ASP A 415 17.71 -20.92 11.20
C ASP A 415 18.79 -20.42 12.18
N LYS A 416 19.00 -19.10 12.19
CA LYS A 416 20.03 -18.44 13.00
C LYS A 416 19.87 -18.70 14.50
N ARG A 417 18.64 -18.91 14.99
CA ARG A 417 18.38 -19.26 16.40
C ARG A 417 18.90 -20.66 16.72
N ARG A 418 18.75 -21.61 15.81
CA ARG A 418 19.28 -22.98 15.96
C ARG A 418 20.79 -23.01 15.88
N VAL A 419 21.37 -22.28 14.93
CA VAL A 419 22.83 -22.09 14.84
C VAL A 419 23.36 -21.49 16.16
N HIS A 420 22.74 -20.42 16.64
CA HIS A 420 23.14 -19.78 17.89
C HIS A 420 22.95 -20.68 19.12
N ASP A 421 21.86 -21.46 19.20
CA ASP A 421 21.60 -22.39 20.30
C ASP A 421 22.71 -23.45 20.41
N ILE A 422 23.14 -24.00 19.26
CA ILE A 422 24.24 -24.97 19.16
C ILE A 422 25.58 -24.31 19.52
N GLU A 423 25.93 -23.20 18.87
CA GLU A 423 27.22 -22.51 19.06
C GLU A 423 27.38 -21.93 20.48
N SER A 424 26.28 -21.51 21.11
CA SER A 424 26.30 -20.93 22.45
C SER A 424 26.19 -21.96 23.59
N TRP A 425 25.95 -23.24 23.28
CA TRP A 425 25.69 -24.27 24.30
C TRP A 425 26.84 -24.42 25.29
N GLU A 426 28.09 -24.55 24.82
CA GLU A 426 29.26 -24.69 25.70
C GLU A 426 29.41 -23.48 26.65
N ALA A 427 29.16 -22.27 26.13
CA ALA A 427 29.19 -21.04 26.93
C ALA A 427 28.03 -20.94 27.92
N ARG A 428 26.88 -21.58 27.66
CA ARG A 428 25.76 -21.66 28.60
C ARG A 428 26.05 -22.66 29.73
N VAL A 429 26.58 -23.83 29.39
CA VAL A 429 27.03 -24.83 30.37
C VAL A 429 28.08 -24.23 31.31
N GLU A 430 29.07 -23.52 30.77
CA GLU A 430 30.10 -22.89 31.59
C GLU A 430 29.56 -21.75 32.46
N ARG A 431 28.58 -20.97 31.96
CA ARG A 431 27.91 -19.93 32.77
C ARG A 431 27.12 -20.52 33.93
N GLU A 432 26.40 -21.61 33.71
CA GLU A 432 25.63 -22.28 34.77
C GLU A 432 26.57 -22.95 35.78
N ARG A 433 27.66 -23.58 35.33
CA ARG A 433 28.69 -24.13 36.22
C ARG A 433 29.25 -23.06 37.17
N LYS A 434 29.63 -21.89 36.64
CA LYS A 434 30.13 -20.76 37.45
C LYS A 434 29.07 -20.20 38.41
N ARG A 435 27.81 -20.14 37.98
CA ARG A 435 26.70 -19.68 38.82
C ARG A 435 26.45 -20.66 39.98
N ALA A 436 26.40 -21.96 39.70
CA ALA A 436 26.19 -23.01 40.69
C ALA A 436 27.32 -23.04 41.72
N GLU A 437 28.58 -22.93 41.29
CA GLU A 437 29.75 -22.77 42.18
C GLU A 437 29.60 -21.56 43.10
N LYS A 438 29.16 -20.41 42.56
CA LYS A 438 28.95 -19.18 43.34
C LYS A 438 27.83 -19.33 44.39
N ASN A 439 26.80 -20.11 44.09
CA ASN A 439 25.64 -20.31 44.95
C ASN A 439 25.76 -21.53 45.88
N SER A 440 26.83 -22.33 45.77
CA SER A 440 26.96 -23.63 46.45
C SER A 440 25.83 -24.61 46.08
N GLU A 441 25.36 -24.55 44.85
CA GLU A 441 24.31 -25.40 44.29
C GLU A 441 24.93 -26.41 43.30
N GLU A 442 24.22 -27.51 43.03
CA GLU A 442 24.58 -28.37 41.89
C GLU A 442 24.18 -27.69 40.57
N PRO A 443 25.05 -27.69 39.54
CA PRO A 443 24.73 -27.08 38.26
C PRO A 443 23.57 -27.82 37.58
N ALA A 444 22.62 -27.06 37.07
CA ALA A 444 21.53 -27.62 36.28
C ALA A 444 22.08 -28.32 35.03
N ASP A 445 21.53 -29.50 34.70
CA ASP A 445 21.84 -30.19 33.45
C ASP A 445 21.24 -29.41 32.28
N ILE A 446 22.10 -28.93 31.38
CA ILE A 446 21.69 -28.23 30.17
C ILE A 446 21.80 -29.22 29.01
N PRO A 447 20.68 -29.72 28.47
CA PRO A 447 20.68 -30.68 27.39
C PRO A 447 21.50 -30.17 26.21
N LYS A 448 22.35 -31.04 25.64
CA LYS A 448 23.09 -30.72 24.42
C LYS A 448 22.11 -30.61 23.24
N PRO A 449 22.12 -29.51 22.48
CA PRO A 449 21.27 -29.38 21.30
C PRO A 449 21.63 -30.44 20.25
N ASP A 450 20.61 -30.96 19.57
CA ASP A 450 20.81 -31.83 18.41
C ASP A 450 21.54 -31.07 17.27
N PRO A 451 22.37 -31.77 16.48
CA PRO A 451 23.03 -31.19 15.31
C PRO A 451 22.03 -30.59 14.32
N LEU A 452 22.50 -29.65 13.49
CA LEU A 452 21.71 -29.11 12.38
C LEU A 452 21.24 -30.24 11.46
N SER A 453 19.97 -30.16 11.10
CA SER A 453 19.28 -31.09 10.21
C SER A 453 18.62 -30.33 9.06
N GLY A 454 18.06 -31.05 8.08
CA GLY A 454 17.28 -30.43 7.01
C GLY A 454 16.04 -29.67 7.50
N LEU A 455 15.50 -30.02 8.68
CA LEU A 455 14.37 -29.29 9.29
C LEU A 455 14.76 -27.87 9.70
N ASP A 456 16.05 -27.63 9.94
CA ASP A 456 16.58 -26.32 10.32
C ASP A 456 16.87 -25.44 9.09
N GLU A 457 16.65 -25.92 7.86
CA GLU A 457 16.87 -25.17 6.62
C GLU A 457 15.87 -24.02 6.47
N SER A 458 16.36 -22.78 6.54
CA SER A 458 15.54 -21.57 6.41
C SER A 458 15.46 -21.04 4.97
N ALA A 459 16.52 -21.26 4.19
CA ALA A 459 16.62 -20.82 2.80
C ALA A 459 17.73 -21.56 2.05
N ARG A 460 17.64 -21.51 0.71
CA ARG A 460 18.58 -22.10 -0.23
C ARG A 460 18.85 -21.12 -1.36
N TYR A 461 20.08 -21.04 -1.85
CA TYR A 461 20.48 -20.05 -2.86
C TYR A 461 21.33 -20.65 -3.96
N CYS A 462 21.04 -20.29 -5.20
CA CYS A 462 21.93 -20.47 -6.34
C CYS A 462 23.09 -19.47 -6.23
N MET A 463 24.32 -19.98 -6.24
CA MET A 463 25.53 -19.17 -6.10
C MET A 463 26.09 -18.67 -7.43
N ASN A 464 25.46 -19.03 -8.56
CA ASN A 464 25.91 -18.59 -9.88
C ASN A 464 25.41 -17.16 -10.17
N PRO A 465 26.29 -16.14 -10.22
CA PRO A 465 25.87 -14.77 -10.52
C PRO A 465 25.33 -14.59 -11.94
N GLU A 466 25.77 -15.45 -12.88
CA GLU A 466 25.37 -15.47 -14.29
C GLU A 466 24.10 -16.31 -14.53
N CYS A 467 23.42 -16.75 -13.48
CA CYS A 467 22.19 -17.52 -13.62
C CYS A 467 21.13 -16.71 -14.40
N PRO A 468 20.62 -17.23 -15.54
CA PRO A 468 19.64 -16.52 -16.37
C PRO A 468 18.36 -16.19 -15.60
N ALA A 469 17.88 -17.11 -14.75
CA ALA A 469 16.69 -16.87 -13.94
C ALA A 469 16.91 -15.73 -12.92
N GLN A 470 18.09 -15.66 -12.29
CA GLN A 470 18.41 -14.54 -11.41
C GLN A 470 18.45 -13.23 -12.19
N PHE A 471 19.05 -13.23 -13.37
CA PHE A 471 19.13 -12.04 -14.22
C PHE A 471 17.74 -11.57 -14.67
N ARG A 472 16.86 -12.49 -15.10
CA ARG A 472 15.47 -12.21 -15.45
C ARG A 472 14.73 -11.50 -14.29
N GLU A 473 14.80 -12.07 -13.09
CA GLU A 473 14.13 -11.50 -11.92
C GLU A 473 14.77 -10.18 -11.45
N ARG A 474 16.10 -10.04 -11.59
CA ARG A 474 16.78 -8.75 -11.34
C ARG A 474 16.31 -7.68 -12.31
N LEU A 475 16.14 -8.01 -13.58
CA LEU A 475 15.67 -7.08 -14.60
C LEU A 475 14.21 -6.67 -14.37
N ALA A 476 13.36 -7.62 -13.99
CA ALA A 476 11.97 -7.35 -13.62
C ALA A 476 11.88 -6.45 -12.38
N HIS A 477 12.73 -6.69 -11.37
CA HIS A 477 12.85 -5.80 -10.21
C HIS A 477 13.37 -4.42 -10.60
N PHE A 478 14.38 -4.34 -11.48
CA PHE A 478 14.94 -3.09 -11.96
C PHE A 478 13.88 -2.21 -12.64
N ALA A 479 13.09 -2.80 -13.53
CA ALA A 479 12.00 -2.13 -14.25
C ALA A 479 10.78 -1.76 -13.36
N GLY A 480 10.70 -2.28 -12.13
CA GLY A 480 9.55 -2.12 -11.25
C GLY A 480 9.19 -0.67 -10.92
N ARG A 481 7.90 -0.41 -10.63
CA ARG A 481 7.35 0.93 -10.35
C ARG A 481 8.03 1.66 -9.19
N GLY A 482 8.43 0.94 -8.15
CA GLY A 482 9.16 1.47 -6.99
C GLY A 482 10.67 1.62 -7.23
N GLN A 483 11.15 1.25 -8.42
CA GLN A 483 12.55 1.23 -8.85
C GLN A 483 12.72 2.21 -10.02
N MET A 484 13.05 1.73 -11.23
CA MET A 484 13.26 2.60 -12.39
C MET A 484 11.97 2.95 -13.14
N ASP A 485 10.86 2.27 -12.83
CA ASP A 485 9.53 2.55 -13.38
C ASP A 485 9.51 2.56 -14.91
N ILE A 486 9.92 1.42 -15.50
CA ILE A 486 9.97 1.21 -16.94
C ILE A 486 8.69 0.50 -17.37
N ASP A 487 7.67 1.30 -17.66
CA ASP A 487 6.38 0.76 -18.10
C ASP A 487 6.51 0.00 -19.43
N GLY A 488 5.74 -1.07 -19.58
CA GLY A 488 5.82 -1.99 -20.71
C GLY A 488 6.92 -3.07 -20.62
N MET A 489 7.88 -2.98 -19.69
CA MET A 489 8.91 -4.00 -19.46
C MET A 489 8.46 -5.07 -18.46
N GLY A 490 7.36 -5.75 -18.78
CA GLY A 490 6.86 -6.88 -17.98
C GLY A 490 7.70 -8.16 -18.13
N ILE A 491 7.52 -9.13 -17.23
CA ILE A 491 8.32 -10.38 -17.21
C ILE A 491 8.35 -11.11 -18.56
N LYS A 492 7.23 -11.15 -19.29
CA LYS A 492 7.14 -11.78 -20.61
C LYS A 492 7.95 -11.05 -21.67
N VAL A 493 7.98 -9.71 -21.63
CA VAL A 493 8.80 -8.91 -22.55
C VAL A 493 10.28 -9.10 -22.23
N ILE A 494 10.63 -9.14 -20.94
CA ILE A 494 12.00 -9.45 -20.50
C ILE A 494 12.44 -10.83 -21.01
N GLU A 495 11.61 -11.87 -20.85
CA GLU A 495 11.90 -13.21 -21.36
C GLU A 495 12.17 -13.17 -22.87
N GLN A 496 11.32 -12.52 -23.65
CA GLN A 496 11.50 -12.37 -25.10
C GLN A 496 12.78 -11.61 -25.46
N LEU A 497 13.11 -10.53 -24.75
CA LEU A 497 14.32 -9.75 -24.96
C LEU A 497 15.58 -10.57 -24.67
N MET A 498 15.55 -11.39 -23.62
CA MET A 498 16.65 -12.28 -23.26
C MET A 498 16.79 -13.43 -24.28
N GLU A 499 15.68 -14.06 -24.68
CA GLU A 499 15.66 -15.14 -25.68
C GLU A 499 16.16 -14.67 -27.05
N ALA A 500 15.86 -13.42 -27.43
CA ALA A 500 16.34 -12.78 -28.65
C ALA A 500 17.78 -12.23 -28.54
N ASP A 501 18.46 -12.47 -27.42
CA ASP A 501 19.84 -12.01 -27.16
C ASP A 501 19.99 -10.47 -27.22
N LEU A 502 18.90 -9.74 -26.97
CA LEU A 502 18.85 -8.28 -26.98
C LEU A 502 19.26 -7.65 -25.66
N VAL A 503 19.19 -8.40 -24.55
CA VAL A 503 19.55 -7.94 -23.21
C VAL A 503 20.34 -9.01 -22.46
N LYS A 504 21.59 -8.70 -22.10
CA LYS A 504 22.49 -9.53 -21.26
C LYS A 504 22.94 -8.81 -20.00
N THR A 505 22.96 -7.48 -20.04
CA THR A 505 23.30 -6.61 -18.91
C THR A 505 22.16 -5.63 -18.65
N ILE A 506 22.28 -4.86 -17.57
CA ILE A 506 21.30 -3.80 -17.27
C ILE A 506 21.45 -2.66 -18.28
N GLY A 507 22.67 -2.32 -18.71
CA GLY A 507 22.87 -1.24 -19.70
C GLY A 507 22.28 -1.54 -21.07
N ASP A 508 22.21 -2.80 -21.47
CA ASP A 508 21.59 -3.20 -22.75
C ASP A 508 20.13 -2.72 -22.86
N VAL A 509 19.40 -2.64 -21.74
CA VAL A 509 18.04 -2.06 -21.70
C VAL A 509 18.01 -0.66 -22.30
N PHE A 510 18.99 0.17 -21.93
CA PHE A 510 19.07 1.55 -22.39
C PHE A 510 19.57 1.68 -23.83
N ARG A 511 20.13 0.61 -24.39
CA ARG A 511 20.60 0.51 -25.79
C ARG A 511 19.59 -0.13 -26.74
N LEU A 512 18.42 -0.56 -26.24
CA LEU A 512 17.39 -1.20 -27.08
C LEU A 512 16.92 -0.33 -28.25
N HIS A 513 17.02 1.00 -28.13
CA HIS A 513 16.71 1.94 -29.20
C HIS A 513 17.60 1.75 -30.45
N GLU A 514 18.85 1.30 -30.27
CA GLU A 514 19.79 1.00 -31.35
C GLU A 514 19.40 -0.27 -32.12
N ARG A 515 18.59 -1.13 -31.51
CA ARG A 515 18.13 -2.42 -32.02
C ARG A 515 16.61 -2.43 -32.26
N ARG A 516 16.06 -1.27 -32.64
CA ARG A 516 14.61 -1.05 -32.79
C ARG A 516 13.92 -2.08 -33.67
N ASP A 517 14.52 -2.42 -34.82
CA ASP A 517 13.92 -3.38 -35.77
C ASP A 517 13.82 -4.78 -35.16
N ASP A 518 14.82 -5.19 -34.36
CA ASP A 518 14.81 -6.49 -33.68
C ASP A 518 13.77 -6.53 -32.56
N VAL A 519 13.59 -5.43 -31.82
CA VAL A 519 12.54 -5.30 -30.80
C VAL A 519 11.15 -5.38 -31.45
N LEU A 520 10.95 -4.74 -32.60
CA LEU A 520 9.68 -4.79 -33.34
C LEU A 520 9.39 -6.17 -33.94
N ALA A 521 10.41 -7.00 -34.14
CA ALA A 521 10.26 -8.37 -34.61
C ALA A 521 9.76 -9.35 -33.52
N LEU A 522 9.76 -8.93 -32.25
CA LEU A 522 9.30 -9.76 -31.14
C LEU A 522 7.80 -10.07 -31.23
N GLU A 523 7.43 -11.28 -30.81
CA GLU A 523 6.05 -11.74 -30.84
C GLU A 523 5.17 -10.86 -29.94
N ARG A 524 4.03 -10.39 -30.47
CA ARG A 524 3.10 -9.46 -29.78
C ARG A 524 3.73 -8.12 -29.39
N MET A 525 4.78 -7.69 -30.09
CA MET A 525 5.38 -6.36 -29.98
C MET A 525 4.91 -5.44 -31.12
N GLY A 526 3.79 -4.74 -30.91
CA GLY A 526 3.33 -3.74 -31.87
C GLY A 526 4.14 -2.44 -31.78
N THR A 527 4.19 -1.65 -32.86
CA THR A 527 4.96 -0.40 -32.93
C THR A 527 4.66 0.54 -31.77
N ARG A 528 3.39 0.78 -31.45
CA ARG A 528 3.01 1.63 -30.30
C ARG A 528 3.55 1.13 -28.96
N LYS A 529 3.56 -0.20 -28.76
CA LYS A 529 4.06 -0.81 -27.52
C LYS A 529 5.57 -0.66 -27.41
N ALA A 530 6.30 -0.84 -28.52
CA ALA A 530 7.74 -0.61 -28.57
C ALA A 530 8.09 0.86 -28.32
N GLU A 531 7.40 1.81 -28.96
CA GLU A 531 7.63 3.25 -28.70
C GLU A 531 7.37 3.64 -27.24
N ASN A 532 6.28 3.14 -26.65
CA ASN A 532 6.00 3.38 -25.23
C ASN A 532 7.11 2.81 -24.32
N LEU A 533 7.61 1.61 -24.65
CA LEU A 533 8.73 1.00 -23.93
C LEU A 533 10.00 1.86 -24.04
N PHE A 534 10.35 2.34 -25.23
CA PHE A 534 11.52 3.22 -25.41
C PHE A 534 11.37 4.54 -24.66
N ALA A 535 10.19 5.16 -24.73
CA ALA A 535 9.91 6.38 -23.98
C ALA A 535 10.02 6.17 -22.47
N ALA A 536 9.53 5.04 -21.95
CA ALA A 536 9.66 4.69 -20.53
C ALA A 536 11.12 4.45 -20.13
N ILE A 537 11.91 3.77 -20.98
CA ILE A 537 13.35 3.58 -20.77
C ILE A 537 14.08 4.93 -20.69
N ASP A 538 13.82 5.85 -21.62
CA ASP A 538 14.46 7.16 -21.62
C ASP A 538 14.06 8.00 -20.41
N ALA A 539 12.77 8.02 -20.05
CA ALA A 539 12.30 8.70 -18.85
C ALA A 539 12.95 8.14 -17.56
N SER A 540 13.24 6.82 -17.53
CA SER A 540 13.83 6.17 -16.37
C SER A 540 15.28 6.62 -16.07
N LYS A 541 15.99 7.18 -17.06
CA LYS A 541 17.37 7.68 -16.86
C LYS A 541 17.44 8.80 -15.81
N GLN A 542 16.35 9.55 -15.60
CA GLN A 542 16.31 10.70 -14.69
C GLN A 542 15.73 10.41 -13.30
N ARG A 543 15.59 9.12 -12.92
CA ARG A 543 15.00 8.73 -11.62
C ARG A 543 15.91 8.99 -10.41
N GLY A 544 17.20 9.22 -10.66
CA GLY A 544 18.19 9.60 -9.65
C GLY A 544 18.73 8.44 -8.81
N LEU A 545 19.64 8.78 -7.90
CA LEU A 545 20.43 7.83 -7.12
C LEU A 545 19.59 6.90 -6.23
N ALA A 546 18.60 7.44 -5.51
CA ALA A 546 17.78 6.65 -4.58
C ALA A 546 17.05 5.49 -5.28
N ARG A 547 16.44 5.77 -6.43
CA ARG A 547 15.73 4.76 -7.23
C ARG A 547 16.70 3.79 -7.90
N THR A 548 17.83 4.29 -8.39
CA THR A 548 18.87 3.45 -8.97
C THR A 548 19.41 2.44 -7.94
N LEU A 549 19.82 2.88 -6.75
CA LEU A 549 20.29 1.97 -5.69
C LEU A 549 19.25 0.91 -5.31
N ALA A 550 17.98 1.31 -5.19
CA ALA A 550 16.88 0.38 -4.90
C ALA A 550 16.64 -0.65 -6.02
N SER A 551 16.96 -0.27 -7.27
CA SER A 551 16.77 -1.11 -8.46
C SER A 551 17.84 -2.19 -8.63
N LEU A 552 19.03 -2.00 -8.07
CA LEU A 552 20.17 -2.93 -8.22
C LEU A 552 19.97 -4.26 -7.49
N GLY A 553 18.99 -4.35 -6.59
CA GLY A 553 18.66 -5.59 -5.89
C GLY A 553 19.73 -6.06 -4.90
N ILE A 554 20.50 -5.13 -4.32
CA ILE A 554 21.54 -5.42 -3.32
C ILE A 554 20.87 -6.02 -2.07
N ARG A 555 21.45 -7.10 -1.53
CA ARG A 555 20.91 -7.82 -0.35
C ARG A 555 20.78 -6.84 0.83
N HIS A 556 19.65 -6.89 1.53
CA HIS A 556 19.29 -6.00 2.65
C HIS A 556 19.00 -4.53 2.30
N VAL A 557 19.14 -4.12 1.03
CA VAL A 557 18.97 -2.73 0.60
C VAL A 557 17.63 -2.56 -0.12
N GLY A 558 16.66 -1.95 0.58
CA GLY A 558 15.36 -1.58 0.02
C GLY A 558 15.27 -0.09 -0.33
N SER A 559 14.09 0.36 -0.77
CA SER A 559 13.84 1.77 -1.13
C SER A 559 14.11 2.75 0.02
N THR A 560 13.79 2.38 1.26
CA THR A 560 14.05 3.23 2.44
C THR A 560 15.54 3.45 2.67
N ALA A 561 16.32 2.36 2.71
CA ALA A 561 17.77 2.45 2.88
C ALA A 561 18.42 3.22 1.72
N SER A 562 17.98 2.95 0.49
CA SER A 562 18.47 3.61 -0.72
C SER A 562 18.23 5.12 -0.69
N ARG A 563 17.04 5.56 -0.25
CA ARG A 563 16.71 6.98 -0.08
C ARG A 563 17.60 7.65 0.96
N ILE A 564 17.74 7.03 2.13
CA ILE A 564 18.56 7.56 3.23
C ILE A 564 20.02 7.75 2.79
N LEU A 565 20.58 6.74 2.12
CA LEU A 565 21.96 6.80 1.62
C LEU A 565 22.12 7.85 0.53
N ALA A 566 21.17 7.91 -0.40
CA ALA A 566 21.22 8.88 -1.48
C ALA A 566 21.10 10.32 -0.96
N GLU A 567 20.22 10.58 0.01
CA GLU A 567 20.07 11.88 0.68
C GLU A 567 21.38 12.32 1.35
N HIS A 568 22.07 11.40 2.04
CA HIS A 568 23.31 11.71 2.74
C HIS A 568 24.51 11.88 1.79
N TYR A 569 24.77 10.90 0.93
CA TYR A 569 25.96 10.87 0.07
C TYR A 569 25.81 11.66 -1.22
N ARG A 570 24.56 12.01 -1.61
CA ARG A 570 24.16 12.83 -2.76
C ARG A 570 24.49 12.23 -4.14
N THR A 571 25.62 11.57 -4.30
CA THR A 571 26.11 10.98 -5.54
C THR A 571 26.61 9.56 -5.28
N ILE A 572 26.64 8.73 -6.33
CA ILE A 572 27.23 7.39 -6.21
C ILE A 572 28.73 7.45 -5.89
N ASP A 573 29.45 8.49 -6.33
CA ASP A 573 30.87 8.67 -6.02
C ASP A 573 31.09 8.95 -4.54
N GLY A 574 30.25 9.78 -3.93
CA GLY A 574 30.27 10.02 -2.49
C GLY A 574 30.04 8.73 -1.68
N LEU A 575 29.21 7.82 -2.19
CA LEU A 575 28.99 6.51 -1.56
C LEU A 575 30.12 5.51 -1.84
N LEU A 576 30.78 5.59 -3.00
CA LEU A 576 31.94 4.76 -3.35
C LEU A 576 33.18 5.11 -2.51
N GLU A 577 33.36 6.37 -2.15
CA GLU A 577 34.48 6.85 -1.32
C GLU A 577 34.30 6.49 0.17
N ALA A 578 33.06 6.24 0.61
CA ALA A 578 32.74 5.94 2.00
C ALA A 578 33.16 4.52 2.40
N SER A 579 33.78 4.40 3.58
CA SER A 579 34.10 3.11 4.20
C SER A 579 32.86 2.40 4.75
N GLU A 580 32.95 1.07 4.94
CA GLU A 580 31.87 0.29 5.58
C GLU A 580 31.48 0.86 6.96
N GLU A 581 32.44 1.35 7.75
CA GLU A 581 32.18 1.93 9.07
C GLU A 581 31.44 3.27 8.98
N GLU A 582 31.80 4.14 8.04
CA GLU A 582 31.11 5.42 7.81
C GLU A 582 29.66 5.19 7.38
N ILE A 583 29.43 4.24 6.48
CA ILE A 583 28.07 3.88 6.03
C ILE A 583 27.23 3.32 7.19
N ALA A 584 27.84 2.61 8.15
CA ALA A 584 27.14 2.03 9.29
C ALA A 584 26.87 3.02 10.45
N THR A 585 27.58 4.16 10.51
CA THR A 585 27.60 5.02 11.70
C THR A 585 27.18 6.47 11.46
N PHE A 586 26.99 6.88 10.20
CA PHE A 586 26.54 8.25 9.91
C PHE A 586 25.18 8.55 10.56
N LYS A 587 24.98 9.83 10.87
CA LYS A 587 23.79 10.34 11.58
C LYS A 587 22.95 11.22 10.68
N ILE A 588 21.65 11.26 10.97
CA ILE A 588 20.69 12.18 10.35
C ILE A 588 20.24 13.14 11.46
N GLY A 589 20.83 14.33 11.48
CA GLY A 589 20.70 15.26 12.61
C GLY A 589 21.31 14.67 13.88
N GLU A 590 20.52 14.57 14.96
CA GLU A 590 20.95 13.99 16.24
C GLU A 590 20.73 12.47 16.32
N ASN A 591 20.01 11.87 15.37
CA ASN A 591 19.61 10.46 15.39
C ASN A 591 20.53 9.57 14.52
N GLU A 592 20.55 8.28 14.83
CA GLU A 592 21.17 7.27 13.96
C GLU A 592 20.42 7.18 12.62
N SER A 593 21.16 6.91 11.53
CA SER A 593 20.58 6.81 10.18
C SER A 593 19.62 5.64 9.98
N GLY A 594 19.65 4.64 10.87
CA GLY A 594 18.96 3.36 10.70
C GLY A 594 19.64 2.42 9.72
N ILE A 595 20.82 2.78 9.19
CA ILE A 595 21.66 1.90 8.37
C ILE A 595 22.60 1.12 9.30
N GLY A 596 22.26 -0.14 9.59
CA GLY A 596 23.08 -1.00 10.42
C GLY A 596 24.27 -1.65 9.68
N PRO A 597 25.18 -2.33 10.41
CA PRO A 597 26.39 -2.95 9.86
C PRO A 597 26.14 -3.92 8.69
N GLU A 598 25.06 -4.69 8.73
CA GLU A 598 24.72 -5.66 7.69
C GLU A 598 24.35 -4.98 6.35
N ILE A 599 23.65 -3.84 6.41
CA ILE A 599 23.30 -3.05 5.21
C ILE A 599 24.56 -2.38 4.66
N ALA A 600 25.36 -1.77 5.54
CA ALA A 600 26.61 -1.12 5.18
C ALA A 600 27.57 -2.08 4.46
N ARG A 601 27.79 -3.26 5.04
CA ARG A 601 28.63 -4.31 4.44
C ARG A 601 28.11 -4.74 3.08
N SER A 602 26.80 -4.97 2.95
CA SER A 602 26.19 -5.45 1.70
C SER A 602 26.38 -4.45 0.56
N ILE A 603 26.22 -3.16 0.85
CA ILE A 603 26.42 -2.07 -0.12
C ILE A 603 27.89 -1.92 -0.47
N HIS A 604 28.75 -1.78 0.54
CA HIS A 604 30.17 -1.58 0.32
C HIS A 604 30.78 -2.74 -0.48
N THR A 605 30.42 -3.98 -0.13
CA THR A 605 30.86 -5.19 -0.85
C THR A 605 30.38 -5.18 -2.31
N PHE A 606 29.12 -4.82 -2.56
CA PHE A 606 28.61 -4.77 -3.93
C PHE A 606 29.33 -3.71 -4.75
N LEU A 607 29.41 -2.47 -4.25
CA LEU A 607 30.02 -1.34 -4.95
C LEU A 607 31.50 -1.58 -5.31
N HIS A 608 32.22 -2.29 -4.45
CA HIS A 608 33.64 -2.63 -4.66
C HIS A 608 33.86 -3.99 -5.32
N SER A 609 32.80 -4.71 -5.70
CA SER A 609 32.90 -5.95 -6.48
C SER A 609 33.13 -5.65 -7.96
N SER A 610 33.76 -6.57 -8.69
CA SER A 610 33.93 -6.46 -10.15
C SER A 610 32.59 -6.31 -10.87
N THR A 611 31.56 -7.03 -10.42
CA THR A 611 30.20 -6.95 -10.97
C THR A 611 29.56 -5.60 -10.71
N GLY A 612 29.61 -5.10 -9.47
CA GLY A 612 29.04 -3.81 -9.12
C GLY A 612 29.74 -2.66 -9.83
N ALA A 613 31.08 -2.67 -9.89
CA ALA A 613 31.86 -1.69 -10.63
C ALA A 613 31.50 -1.66 -12.11
N ALA A 614 31.33 -2.82 -12.75
CA ALA A 614 30.90 -2.93 -14.14
C ALA A 614 29.50 -2.36 -14.36
N VAL A 615 28.53 -2.67 -13.49
CA VAL A 615 27.16 -2.16 -13.58
C VAL A 615 27.13 -0.64 -13.39
N ILE A 616 27.85 -0.09 -12.42
CA ILE A 616 27.90 1.36 -12.20
C ILE A 616 28.55 2.08 -13.39
N ALA A 617 29.64 1.54 -13.92
CA ALA A 617 30.30 2.09 -15.11
C ALA A 617 29.36 2.09 -16.33
N GLU A 618 28.65 0.98 -16.53
CA GLU A 618 27.69 0.84 -17.63
C GLU A 618 26.50 1.80 -17.50
N LEU A 619 25.93 1.94 -16.30
CA LEU A 619 24.84 2.88 -16.03
C LEU A 619 25.26 4.33 -16.28
N ARG A 620 26.50 4.70 -15.93
CA ARG A 620 27.08 6.01 -16.27
C ARG A 620 27.16 6.21 -17.78
N GLU A 621 27.66 5.21 -18.50
CA GLU A 621 27.85 5.27 -19.95
C GLU A 621 26.52 5.51 -20.69
N VAL A 622 25.45 4.84 -20.27
CA VAL A 622 24.12 4.97 -20.89
C VAL A 622 23.31 6.18 -20.38
N GLY A 623 23.92 7.01 -19.53
CA GLY A 623 23.38 8.30 -19.09
C GLY A 623 22.33 8.22 -17.98
N VAL A 624 22.33 7.18 -17.15
CA VAL A 624 21.48 7.11 -15.95
C VAL A 624 22.01 8.08 -14.89
N SER A 625 21.12 8.89 -14.33
CA SER A 625 21.44 9.82 -13.24
C SER A 625 21.77 9.06 -11.96
N LEU A 626 23.04 9.12 -11.56
CA LEU A 626 23.56 8.54 -10.32
C LEU A 626 23.74 9.60 -9.22
N GLU A 627 22.93 10.65 -9.30
CA GLU A 627 22.90 11.76 -8.36
C GLU A 627 21.50 11.92 -7.80
N MET A 628 21.40 12.49 -6.61
CA MET A 628 20.12 12.90 -6.06
C MET A 628 19.63 14.15 -6.79
N PRO A 629 18.40 14.14 -7.34
CA PRO A 629 17.82 15.33 -7.97
C PRO A 629 17.90 16.54 -7.03
N GLU A 630 18.26 17.69 -7.59
CA GLU A 630 18.15 18.97 -6.89
C GLU A 630 16.69 19.37 -6.85
N ALA A 631 16.00 19.11 -5.74
CA ALA A 631 14.73 19.76 -5.46
C ALA A 631 15.00 21.06 -4.68
N GLU A 632 14.76 22.20 -5.34
CA GLU A 632 14.46 23.53 -4.78
C GLU A 632 15.26 23.97 -3.53
N THR A 633 16.55 24.24 -3.72
CA THR A 633 17.27 25.20 -2.86
C THR A 633 16.78 26.62 -3.15
N SER A 634 15.73 27.07 -2.46
CA SER A 634 15.41 28.50 -2.33
C SER A 634 15.26 28.90 -0.88
N GLY A 635 16.22 29.71 -0.43
CA GLY A 635 16.15 30.56 0.76
C GLY A 635 17.33 30.35 1.71
N SER A 636 18.17 31.38 1.83
CA SER A 636 19.30 31.47 2.75
C SER A 636 18.91 31.14 4.19
N ALA A 637 19.57 30.16 4.81
CA ALA A 637 19.44 29.91 6.24
C ALA A 637 20.08 31.06 7.03
N GLY A 638 19.28 32.03 7.49
CA GLY A 638 19.74 33.05 8.44
C GLY A 638 19.85 32.44 9.84
N THR A 639 20.94 32.64 10.58
CA THR A 639 21.12 32.04 11.92
C THR A 639 20.35 32.75 13.04
N SER A 640 19.34 33.55 12.72
CA SER A 640 18.64 34.46 13.66
C SER A 640 17.82 33.73 14.74
N LEU A 641 17.47 32.46 14.51
CA LEU A 641 16.70 31.62 15.44
C LEU A 641 17.50 30.49 16.10
N ALA A 642 18.83 30.45 15.93
CA ALA A 642 19.68 29.39 16.46
C ALA A 642 19.46 29.14 17.98
N GLY A 643 19.04 27.92 18.32
CA GLY A 643 18.83 27.47 19.71
C GLY A 643 17.52 27.95 20.37
N LYS A 644 16.66 28.66 19.64
CA LYS A 644 15.35 29.10 20.12
C LYS A 644 14.27 28.07 19.75
N SER A 645 13.33 27.83 20.65
CA SER A 645 12.16 26.99 20.35
C SER A 645 10.90 27.85 20.20
N LEU A 646 10.19 27.68 19.09
CA LEU A 646 9.01 28.47 18.74
C LEU A 646 7.82 27.55 18.57
N VAL A 647 6.65 28.00 19.01
CA VAL A 647 5.37 27.31 18.82
C VAL A 647 4.48 28.21 17.99
N VAL A 648 3.75 27.65 17.04
CA VAL A 648 2.84 28.39 16.15
C VAL A 648 1.40 28.04 16.50
N THR A 649 0.55 29.03 16.69
CA THR A 649 -0.87 28.82 17.03
C THR A 649 -1.77 29.86 16.39
N GLY A 650 -3.06 29.52 16.24
CA GLY A 650 -4.04 30.34 15.53
C GLY A 650 -3.99 30.20 14.01
N THR A 651 -4.86 30.96 13.36
CA THR A 651 -4.95 31.14 11.91
C THR A 651 -4.07 32.32 11.52
N LEU A 652 -3.08 32.04 10.69
CA LEU A 652 -2.11 33.01 10.19
C LEU A 652 -2.63 33.58 8.87
N THR A 653 -2.42 34.88 8.65
CA THR A 653 -2.97 35.62 7.50
C THR A 653 -1.98 35.75 6.34
N LYS A 654 -0.67 35.71 6.63
CA LYS A 654 0.39 35.88 5.64
C LYS A 654 1.10 34.59 5.27
N TYR A 655 1.18 33.65 6.20
CA TYR A 655 1.87 32.37 6.01
C TYR A 655 0.96 31.21 6.41
N SER A 656 1.06 30.09 5.73
CA SER A 656 0.55 28.83 6.26
C SER A 656 1.36 28.39 7.48
N ARG A 657 0.75 27.57 8.35
CA ARG A 657 1.45 27.02 9.52
C ARG A 657 2.73 26.29 9.11
N LYS A 658 2.68 25.54 8.01
CA LYS A 658 3.82 24.78 7.49
C LYS A 658 4.93 25.72 7.00
N GLU A 659 4.58 26.81 6.29
CA GLU A 659 5.56 27.79 5.81
C GLU A 659 6.27 28.51 6.97
N ILE A 660 5.56 28.91 8.03
CA ILE A 660 6.22 29.51 9.20
C ILE A 660 7.08 28.49 9.96
N GLU A 661 6.62 27.23 10.10
CA GLU A 661 7.42 26.17 10.74
C GLU A 661 8.70 25.87 9.93
N GLU A 662 8.61 25.88 8.60
CA GLU A 662 9.74 25.77 7.69
C GLU A 662 10.67 26.98 7.80
N LEU A 663 10.15 28.21 7.87
CA LEU A 663 10.95 29.42 8.12
C LEU A 663 11.66 29.38 9.48
N ILE A 664 11.02 28.85 10.53
CA ILE A 664 11.63 28.66 11.86
C ILE A 664 12.82 27.71 11.76
N VAL A 665 12.64 26.57 11.10
CA VAL A 665 13.69 25.55 10.92
C VAL A 665 14.81 26.07 10.02
N GLN A 666 14.45 26.76 8.94
CA GLN A 666 15.39 27.39 8.00
C GLN A 666 16.28 28.41 8.70
N HIS A 667 15.77 29.12 9.71
CA HIS A 667 16.55 30.09 10.47
C HIS A 667 17.26 29.51 11.72
N GLY A 668 17.31 28.18 11.86
CA GLY A 668 18.02 27.47 12.93
C GLY A 668 17.23 27.32 14.24
N GLY A 669 15.93 27.64 14.24
CA GLY A 669 15.02 27.45 15.36
C GLY A 669 14.35 26.08 15.37
N LYS A 670 13.74 25.73 16.50
CA LYS A 670 12.97 24.48 16.67
C LYS A 670 11.48 24.76 16.73
N ALA A 671 10.74 24.35 15.69
CA ALA A 671 9.28 24.37 15.70
C ALA A 671 8.74 23.25 16.62
N SER A 672 7.98 23.61 17.65
CA SER A 672 7.37 22.68 18.60
C SER A 672 5.85 22.74 18.50
N SER A 673 5.19 21.59 18.65
CA SER A 673 3.72 21.48 18.61
C SER A 673 3.06 21.90 19.93
N SER A 674 3.82 22.01 21.03
CA SER A 674 3.30 22.30 22.36
C SER A 674 4.11 23.39 23.10
N VAL A 675 3.40 24.23 23.85
CA VAL A 675 3.97 25.27 24.70
C VAL A 675 4.42 24.67 26.03
N SER A 676 5.69 24.89 26.37
CA SER A 676 6.33 24.49 27.62
C SER A 676 7.13 25.65 28.23
N LYS A 677 7.74 25.45 29.40
CA LYS A 677 8.63 26.46 30.01
C LYS A 677 9.93 26.70 29.24
N SER A 678 10.31 25.79 28.34
CA SER A 678 11.50 25.96 27.47
C SER A 678 11.17 26.61 26.13
N THR A 679 9.89 26.89 25.85
CA THR A 679 9.45 27.64 24.67
C THR A 679 9.97 29.07 24.73
N SER A 680 10.73 29.48 23.71
CA SER A 680 11.32 30.81 23.62
C SER A 680 10.31 31.86 23.14
N TYR A 681 9.48 31.52 22.14
CA TYR A 681 8.43 32.41 21.62
C TYR A 681 7.20 31.63 21.16
N LEU A 682 6.01 32.23 21.27
CA LEU A 682 4.78 31.76 20.63
C LEU A 682 4.44 32.71 19.49
N VAL A 683 4.38 32.23 18.25
CA VAL A 683 3.84 33.00 17.12
C VAL A 683 2.33 32.77 17.09
N ALA A 684 1.55 33.83 17.32
CA ALA A 684 0.09 33.74 17.45
C ALA A 684 -0.61 34.52 16.33
N GLY A 685 -1.44 33.81 15.55
CA GLY A 685 -2.40 34.40 14.60
C GLY A 685 -3.77 34.64 15.22
N GLU A 686 -4.77 34.94 14.39
CA GLU A 686 -6.17 35.08 14.83
C GLU A 686 -6.68 33.75 15.42
N ASN A 687 -7.54 33.80 16.45
CA ASN A 687 -8.07 32.59 17.12
C ASN A 687 -7.00 31.65 17.72
N ALA A 688 -5.95 32.19 18.32
CA ALA A 688 -4.82 31.45 18.90
C ALA A 688 -5.14 30.45 20.04
N GLY A 689 -6.38 30.45 20.57
CA GLY A 689 -6.95 29.39 21.40
C GLY A 689 -6.16 29.04 22.67
N SER A 690 -6.29 27.78 23.12
CA SER A 690 -5.76 27.27 24.39
C SER A 690 -4.23 27.32 24.53
N LYS A 691 -3.48 27.39 23.42
CA LYS A 691 -2.01 27.55 23.44
C LYS A 691 -1.58 28.98 23.79
N LEU A 692 -2.39 29.98 23.46
CA LEU A 692 -2.16 31.37 23.90
C LEU A 692 -2.34 31.49 25.41
N ASP A 693 -3.39 30.88 25.96
CA ASP A 693 -3.65 30.85 27.40
C ASP A 693 -2.53 30.11 28.15
N LYS A 694 -2.03 29.01 27.57
CA LYS A 694 -0.89 28.25 28.10
C LYS A 694 0.43 29.04 28.03
N ALA A 695 0.67 29.83 26.98
CA ALA A 695 1.85 30.69 26.90
C ALA A 695 1.80 31.84 27.91
N ASN A 696 0.64 32.48 28.06
CA ASN A 696 0.44 33.56 29.04
C ASN A 696 0.62 33.06 30.48
N SER A 697 0.10 31.88 30.83
CA SER A 697 0.28 31.29 32.17
C SER A 697 1.71 30.85 32.46
N LEU A 698 2.50 30.52 31.44
CA LEU A 698 3.91 30.13 31.56
C LEU A 698 4.89 31.29 31.37
N GLY A 699 4.41 32.50 31.06
CA GLY A 699 5.23 33.70 30.85
C GLY A 699 6.04 33.69 29.54
N VAL A 700 5.63 32.91 28.54
CA VAL A 700 6.30 32.80 27.24
C VAL A 700 5.93 34.01 26.38
N PRO A 701 6.90 34.76 25.79
CA PRO A 701 6.62 35.89 24.92
C PRO A 701 5.80 35.51 23.68
N VAL A 702 4.79 36.30 23.36
CA VAL A 702 3.91 36.11 22.19
C VAL A 702 4.29 37.11 21.09
N LEU A 703 4.48 36.63 19.86
CA LEU A 703 4.85 37.40 18.68
C LEU A 703 3.70 37.38 17.66
N SER A 704 3.47 38.51 16.99
CA SER A 704 2.63 38.56 15.77
C SER A 704 3.41 38.10 14.53
N GLU A 705 2.72 37.83 13.42
CA GLU A 705 3.37 37.51 12.13
C GLU A 705 4.37 38.60 11.69
N ALA A 706 4.05 39.87 11.93
CA ALA A 706 4.94 40.99 11.61
C ALA A 706 6.16 41.09 12.55
N ASP A 707 6.03 40.66 13.81
CA ASP A 707 7.15 40.63 14.75
C ASP A 707 8.07 39.43 14.49
N PHE A 708 7.51 38.30 14.03
CA PHE A 708 8.25 37.15 13.56
C PHE A 708 9.09 37.49 12.32
N GLU A 709 8.51 38.18 11.32
CA GLU A 709 9.22 38.66 10.13
C GLU A 709 10.42 39.55 10.49
N LYS A 710 10.25 40.50 11.42
CA LYS A 710 11.36 41.35 11.89
C LYS A 710 12.47 40.52 12.53
N LEU A 711 12.10 39.52 13.32
CA LEU A 711 13.02 38.69 14.08
C LEU A 711 13.83 37.71 13.22
N ILE A 712 13.36 37.40 12.01
CA ILE A 712 14.10 36.60 11.02
C ILE A 712 14.85 37.45 9.98
N THR A 713 14.55 38.76 9.90
CA THR A 713 15.19 39.71 8.95
C THR A 713 16.36 40.50 9.59
N GLU A 714 16.38 40.63 10.92
CA GLU A 714 17.56 41.08 11.70
C GLU A 714 18.62 39.99 11.84
#